data_AF-A0A1Q8AS10-F1
#
_entry.id   AF-A0A1Q8AS10-F1
#
_cell.length_a   1.000
_cell.length_b   1.000
_cell.length_c   1.000
_cell.angle_alpha   90.00
_cell.angle_beta   90.00
_cell.angle_gamma   90.00
#
_symmetry.space_group_name_H-M   'P 1'
#
loop_
_entity.id
_entity.type
_entity.pdbx_description
1 polymer ?
#
loop_
_entity_poly.entity_id
_entity_poly.type
_entity_poly.pdbx_seq_one_letter_code
_entity_poly.pdbx_strand_id
1 'polypeptide(L)'
;MRVLASRTITIAVSVLVMLTTAAAPGKWTRGTAAAMSSATRAAEPPRAFVDTTFPTLGRHTIHVPAGGDLQRALDQARGGDLITLEARAVYRGPFHLPAKEGTGWIVVSAPLPGLPAQGRRIDPSYASVMPKLVASSGAVLAADRRAHHYRFVGLDIAPADGVFLHALVQLGHDDVGVETLPHHLIFDRCYLHGDATRGGRRGIAMNSRQTAVIDSYLSDFKERGADSQAIAGWNGDGPFKIANSYLEAAGENIMFGGADPTIRDLVPADIEIRQNHLAKPMSWKIGHEAFAGAEWTIKNLFELKNARRVLVDGNLFEYNWPQAQNGFAILFTVRNQDGRAPWSTVQDVVFANNVVRHVAAGVNMLGRDDNYPSQRLERLEIRNNLFLDVGGSWGSGRLFQLLDGTSDVLIDHNTALQTGGLLSGGDHAPHTGFRFENNITLHNRHGIAGSGTSAGLPALDRYFPASVVRRNVIVGGSASEYPRDNFFPPALDDVGFASHRDGRFRLTRHSPFSRAATDGRDPGADIDAPGPAASSLALLGARDDTARTPGAVLPAGGAAPEIGVVLFWLAFALLGYVYLGYPLVAALTALVQSKPHHRAPIEPTVSVIVLAYNEGERLAARIENLLALDYPRDRLEIVVGSDGSTDDTVACARQYAQRGVNVRPFPVRRGKPAVINELVPSARGEIVVFADARQRFDRGAVRALVANFADRRVGAVSGELMLRAHHDAAAAGHGTAFYWRYEKLIRLTESRVDSTVGATGAIYAIRRELFEPVPADTILDDVLIPLRIVRRGYRVVFEPEARAYDHTSTTAGQELARRARTIAGTFQLFARERWLHNPLRNRLWLQTISHKGLRLMLPALHVLFFAANVALVQLAPYCWMLAAQSAFYAAALVGCGRRPAQRHLRIVSVPHTICLLSWATIIGFARMVTQTQPVTWERACGLAPAAPLNQPRGFALPMDGNDGGRAN
;
A
#
# COMPACT_ATOMS: atom_id res chain seq x y z
N MET A 1 14.01 0.81 37.13
CA MET A 1 14.80 0.17 36.04
C MET A 1 14.06 -0.86 35.18
N ARG A 2 12.88 -1.40 35.55
CA ARG A 2 12.07 -2.27 34.65
C ARG A 2 11.01 -1.54 33.79
N VAL A 3 10.86 -0.23 33.95
CA VAL A 3 9.80 0.57 33.30
C VAL A 3 10.30 1.35 32.06
N LEU A 4 11.61 1.54 31.88
CA LEU A 4 12.16 2.24 30.70
C LEU A 4 12.62 1.32 29.55
N ALA A 5 12.96 0.05 29.82
CA ALA A 5 13.33 -0.90 28.75
C ALA A 5 12.14 -1.28 27.84
N SER A 6 10.92 -1.17 28.36
CA SER A 6 9.66 -1.46 27.64
C SER A 6 9.28 -0.38 26.61
N ARG A 7 9.76 0.86 26.75
CA ARG A 7 9.36 1.99 25.89
C ARG A 7 10.27 2.21 24.67
N THR A 8 11.43 1.57 24.66
CA THR A 8 12.43 1.69 23.60
C THR A 8 12.20 0.71 22.47
N ILE A 9 11.79 -0.51 22.80
CA ILE A 9 11.43 -1.55 21.83
C ILE A 9 10.22 -1.09 20.99
N THR A 10 9.37 -0.22 21.54
CA THR A 10 8.26 0.43 20.84
C THR A 10 8.71 1.30 19.66
N ILE A 11 9.91 1.89 19.67
CA ILE A 11 10.33 2.85 18.63
C ILE A 11 10.96 2.15 17.40
N ALA A 12 11.69 1.05 17.60
CA ALA A 12 12.17 0.22 16.50
C ALA A 12 11.02 -0.54 15.81
N VAL A 13 10.00 -0.93 16.59
CA VAL A 13 8.75 -1.48 16.07
C VAL A 13 7.92 -0.40 15.37
N SER A 14 7.95 0.86 15.80
CA SER A 14 7.16 1.95 15.18
C SER A 14 7.54 2.27 13.73
N VAL A 15 8.79 2.05 13.30
CA VAL A 15 9.18 2.29 11.90
C VAL A 15 8.90 1.07 11.01
N LEU A 16 8.82 -0.13 11.58
CA LEU A 16 8.27 -1.31 10.89
C LEU A 16 6.73 -1.28 10.86
N VAL A 17 6.11 -0.60 11.84
CA VAL A 17 4.65 -0.42 11.99
C VAL A 17 4.11 0.78 11.20
N MET A 18 4.94 1.75 10.82
CA MET A 18 4.53 2.85 9.92
C MET A 18 4.42 2.45 8.45
N LEU A 19 4.91 1.27 8.08
CA LEU A 19 4.54 0.62 6.82
C LEU A 19 3.29 -0.26 6.96
N THR A 20 2.69 -0.36 8.16
CA THR A 20 1.58 -1.31 8.41
C THR A 20 0.40 -0.83 9.26
N THR A 21 0.31 0.39 9.82
CA THR A 21 -0.94 0.80 10.50
C THR A 21 -1.30 2.28 10.46
N ALA A 22 -2.60 2.46 10.21
CA ALA A 22 -3.40 3.65 10.26
C ALA A 22 -3.58 4.26 11.66
N ALA A 23 -4.16 5.46 11.67
CA ALA A 23 -4.42 6.30 12.83
C ALA A 23 -5.19 5.60 13.97
N ALA A 24 -4.78 5.87 15.22
CA ALA A 24 -5.56 5.51 16.40
C ALA A 24 -6.77 6.45 16.59
N PRO A 25 -7.97 5.94 16.92
CA PRO A 25 -9.13 6.76 17.25
C PRO A 25 -9.06 7.28 18.70
N GLY A 26 -9.66 8.44 18.91
CA GLY A 26 -9.77 9.11 20.21
C GLY A 26 -10.52 8.26 21.25
N LYS A 27 -10.21 8.51 22.52
CA LYS A 27 -10.89 7.94 23.68
C LYS A 27 -12.39 8.31 23.64
N TRP A 28 -13.25 7.33 23.44
CA TRP A 28 -14.67 7.47 23.74
C TRP A 28 -14.88 7.24 25.23
N THR A 29 -15.45 8.24 25.89
CA THR A 29 -15.91 8.18 27.28
C THR A 29 -16.96 7.07 27.41
N ARG A 30 -16.88 6.28 28.49
CA ARG A 30 -17.88 5.28 28.87
C ARG A 30 -19.23 5.96 29.06
N GLY A 31 -20.05 5.96 28.02
CA GLY A 31 -21.49 6.13 28.13
C GLY A 31 -22.09 4.79 28.58
N THR A 32 -22.89 4.84 29.64
CA THR A 32 -23.67 3.72 30.15
C THR A 32 -24.46 3.04 29.03
N ALA A 33 -24.19 1.75 28.82
CA ALA A 33 -24.93 0.90 27.91
C ALA A 33 -26.37 0.74 28.40
N ALA A 34 -27.29 1.49 27.81
CA ALA A 34 -28.69 1.09 27.78
C ALA A 34 -28.80 -0.08 26.80
N ALA A 35 -29.26 -1.23 27.29
CA ALA A 35 -29.57 -2.40 26.48
C ALA A 35 -30.68 -2.05 25.47
N MET A 36 -30.32 -1.69 24.25
CA MET A 36 -31.23 -1.76 23.11
C MET A 36 -31.01 -3.10 22.42
N SER A 37 -31.95 -4.01 22.63
CA SER A 37 -32.22 -5.11 21.72
C SER A 37 -32.47 -4.53 20.32
N SER A 38 -31.48 -4.56 19.43
CA SER A 38 -31.71 -4.28 18.01
C SER A 38 -31.76 -5.62 17.28
N ALA A 39 -32.97 -6.09 16.99
CA ALA A 39 -33.16 -7.15 16.01
C ALA A 39 -32.49 -6.71 14.69
N THR A 40 -31.56 -7.55 14.17
CA THR A 40 -30.94 -7.36 12.85
C THR A 40 -32.02 -7.22 11.79
N ARG A 41 -31.92 -6.21 10.93
CA ARG A 41 -32.86 -6.00 9.83
C ARG A 41 -32.49 -6.95 8.69
N ALA A 42 -33.44 -7.77 8.26
CA ALA A 42 -33.27 -8.68 7.12
C ALA A 42 -33.00 -7.89 5.82
N ALA A 43 -32.30 -8.53 4.88
CA ALA A 43 -32.11 -7.99 3.53
C ALA A 43 -33.45 -7.86 2.82
N GLU A 44 -33.68 -6.70 2.19
CA GLU A 44 -34.87 -6.52 1.37
C GLU A 44 -34.74 -7.29 0.04
N PRO A 45 -35.75 -8.11 -0.36
CA PRO A 45 -35.71 -8.78 -1.65
C PRO A 45 -35.86 -7.79 -2.83
N PRO A 46 -35.52 -8.20 -4.06
CA PRO A 46 -35.89 -7.44 -5.26
C PRO A 46 -37.38 -7.09 -5.26
N ARG A 47 -37.68 -5.82 -5.60
CA ARG A 47 -39.04 -5.27 -5.68
C ARG A 47 -39.61 -5.33 -7.09
N ALA A 48 -38.75 -5.45 -8.09
CA ALA A 48 -39.09 -5.53 -9.49
C ALA A 48 -38.36 -6.71 -10.14
N PHE A 49 -38.96 -7.28 -11.18
CA PHE A 49 -38.46 -8.47 -11.85
C PHE A 49 -38.60 -8.30 -13.36
N VAL A 50 -37.68 -8.91 -14.12
CA VAL A 50 -37.77 -8.93 -15.58
C VAL A 50 -38.64 -10.11 -16.01
N ASP A 51 -39.81 -9.82 -16.62
CA ASP A 51 -40.62 -10.85 -17.26
C ASP A 51 -39.90 -11.40 -18.50
N THR A 52 -39.63 -12.69 -18.47
CA THR A 52 -38.94 -13.42 -19.55
C THR A 52 -39.87 -14.36 -20.32
N THR A 53 -41.18 -14.30 -20.06
CA THR A 53 -42.19 -15.03 -20.83
C THR A 53 -42.04 -14.70 -22.31
N PHE A 54 -42.11 -15.72 -23.16
CA PHE A 54 -42.01 -15.50 -24.61
C PHE A 54 -43.19 -14.64 -25.09
N PRO A 55 -42.93 -13.52 -25.77
CA PRO A 55 -44.00 -12.60 -26.15
C PRO A 55 -44.91 -13.20 -27.22
N THR A 56 -46.18 -12.82 -27.21
CA THR A 56 -47.08 -13.11 -28.32
C THR A 56 -46.68 -12.28 -29.53
N LEU A 57 -46.34 -12.95 -30.63
CA LEU A 57 -45.95 -12.31 -31.88
C LEU A 57 -47.15 -12.05 -32.78
N GLY A 58 -47.07 -11.00 -33.59
CA GLY A 58 -48.00 -10.75 -34.69
C GLY A 58 -47.79 -11.74 -35.84
N ARG A 59 -48.56 -11.57 -36.93
CA ARG A 59 -48.42 -12.40 -38.13
C ARG A 59 -47.31 -11.94 -39.09
N HIS A 60 -46.66 -10.81 -38.80
CA HIS A 60 -45.69 -10.20 -39.69
C HIS A 60 -44.27 -10.70 -39.36
N THR A 61 -43.63 -11.29 -40.37
CA THR A 61 -42.27 -11.83 -40.29
C THR A 61 -41.40 -11.16 -41.34
N ILE A 62 -40.28 -10.58 -40.92
CA ILE A 62 -39.24 -10.03 -41.78
C ILE A 62 -38.14 -11.09 -41.92
N HIS A 63 -38.06 -11.74 -43.08
CA HIS A 63 -36.99 -12.70 -43.34
C HIS A 63 -35.76 -11.97 -43.90
N VAL A 64 -34.61 -12.17 -43.28
CA VAL A 64 -33.33 -11.63 -43.73
C VAL A 64 -32.49 -12.80 -44.26
N PRO A 65 -32.31 -12.96 -45.59
CA PRO A 65 -31.51 -14.04 -46.15
C PRO A 65 -30.01 -13.81 -45.90
N ALA A 66 -29.17 -14.79 -46.22
CA ALA A 66 -27.72 -14.67 -46.21
C ALA A 66 -27.27 -13.52 -47.12
N GLY A 67 -26.42 -12.63 -46.60
CA GLY A 67 -26.01 -11.40 -47.29
C GLY A 67 -27.06 -10.28 -47.28
N GLY A 68 -28.21 -10.49 -46.65
CA GLY A 68 -29.25 -9.48 -46.47
C GLY A 68 -28.89 -8.40 -45.44
N ASP A 69 -29.67 -7.33 -45.43
CA ASP A 69 -29.45 -6.14 -44.59
C ASP A 69 -30.24 -6.23 -43.28
N LEU A 70 -29.55 -6.66 -42.22
CA LEU A 70 -30.12 -6.74 -40.87
C LEU A 70 -30.42 -5.36 -40.27
N GLN A 71 -29.60 -4.34 -40.54
CA GLN A 71 -29.86 -3.00 -39.99
C GLN A 71 -31.17 -2.46 -40.55
N ARG A 72 -31.38 -2.59 -41.87
CA ARG A 72 -32.65 -2.20 -42.49
C ARG A 72 -33.85 -2.96 -41.91
N ALA A 73 -33.69 -4.25 -41.60
CA ALA A 73 -34.76 -5.02 -40.95
C ALA A 73 -35.07 -4.47 -39.53
N LEU A 74 -34.05 -4.14 -38.74
CA LEU A 74 -34.19 -3.51 -37.42
C LEU A 74 -34.86 -2.13 -37.52
N ASP A 75 -34.51 -1.34 -38.53
CA ASP A 75 -35.08 0.00 -38.77
C ASP A 75 -36.57 -0.09 -39.16
N GLN A 76 -36.94 -1.08 -39.96
CA GLN A 76 -38.30 -1.28 -40.46
C GLN A 76 -39.23 -1.96 -39.45
N ALA A 77 -38.69 -2.79 -38.55
CA ALA A 77 -39.48 -3.55 -37.60
C ALA A 77 -40.31 -2.67 -36.64
N ARG A 78 -41.48 -3.19 -36.27
CA ARG A 78 -42.44 -2.61 -35.34
C ARG A 78 -42.76 -3.62 -34.22
N GLY A 79 -43.31 -3.12 -33.11
CA GLY A 79 -43.71 -3.99 -32.02
C GLY A 79 -44.69 -5.08 -32.47
N GLY A 80 -44.36 -6.34 -32.16
CA GLY A 80 -45.07 -7.54 -32.60
C GLY A 80 -44.38 -8.30 -33.75
N ASP A 81 -43.37 -7.72 -34.40
CA ASP A 81 -42.68 -8.34 -35.53
C ASP A 81 -41.70 -9.43 -35.11
N LEU A 82 -41.56 -10.45 -35.97
CA LEU A 82 -40.50 -11.44 -35.93
C LEU A 82 -39.50 -11.18 -37.06
N ILE A 83 -38.25 -10.86 -36.74
CA ILE A 83 -37.14 -10.87 -37.69
C ILE A 83 -36.52 -12.26 -37.65
N THR A 84 -36.58 -13.01 -38.75
CA THR A 84 -35.89 -14.31 -38.89
C THR A 84 -34.63 -14.16 -39.72
N LEU A 85 -33.50 -14.61 -39.16
CA LEU A 85 -32.22 -14.65 -39.86
C LEU A 85 -32.00 -16.04 -40.46
N GLU A 86 -31.39 -16.12 -41.63
CA GLU A 86 -31.03 -17.40 -42.24
C GLU A 86 -30.02 -18.15 -41.36
N ALA A 87 -30.29 -19.43 -41.08
CA ALA A 87 -29.39 -20.24 -40.27
C ALA A 87 -27.99 -20.28 -40.90
N ARG A 88 -26.94 -20.22 -40.07
CA ARG A 88 -25.52 -20.28 -40.49
C ARG A 88 -25.03 -19.08 -41.30
N ALA A 89 -25.90 -18.10 -41.61
CA ALA A 89 -25.50 -16.88 -42.28
C ALA A 89 -24.70 -15.97 -41.34
N VAL A 90 -23.76 -15.20 -41.91
CA VAL A 90 -22.96 -14.20 -41.19
C VAL A 90 -23.43 -12.80 -41.59
N TYR A 91 -23.85 -12.01 -40.61
CA TYR A 91 -24.26 -10.62 -40.77
C TYR A 91 -23.20 -9.71 -40.15
N ARG A 92 -22.72 -8.74 -40.94
CA ARG A 92 -21.64 -7.84 -40.53
C ARG A 92 -22.22 -6.48 -40.13
N GLY A 93 -22.05 -6.12 -38.86
CA GLY A 93 -22.43 -4.85 -38.25
C GLY A 93 -21.30 -3.82 -38.27
N PRO A 94 -21.31 -2.83 -37.34
CA PRO A 94 -22.13 -2.77 -36.12
C PRO A 94 -23.64 -2.60 -36.39
N PHE A 95 -24.49 -3.10 -35.49
CA PHE A 95 -25.95 -2.97 -35.57
C PHE A 95 -26.49 -2.10 -34.43
N HIS A 96 -27.30 -1.11 -34.79
CA HIS A 96 -27.99 -0.21 -33.87
C HIS A 96 -29.42 -0.67 -33.63
N LEU A 97 -29.85 -0.61 -32.37
CA LEU A 97 -31.23 -0.86 -31.96
C LEU A 97 -31.94 0.49 -31.81
N PRO A 98 -32.79 0.90 -32.76
CA PRO A 98 -33.49 2.17 -32.66
C PRO A 98 -34.61 2.13 -31.62
N ALA A 99 -34.95 3.30 -31.07
CA ALA A 99 -36.19 3.46 -30.30
C ALA A 99 -37.41 3.28 -31.21
N LYS A 100 -38.49 2.69 -30.68
CA LYS A 100 -39.72 2.37 -31.41
C LYS A 100 -40.93 2.96 -30.72
N GLU A 101 -42.00 3.18 -31.48
CA GLU A 101 -43.30 3.56 -30.91
C GLU A 101 -43.98 2.34 -30.26
N GLY A 102 -44.68 2.55 -29.14
CA GLY A 102 -45.46 1.53 -28.43
C GLY A 102 -44.64 0.57 -27.56
N THR A 103 -45.27 -0.53 -27.12
CA THR A 103 -44.70 -1.50 -26.15
C THR A 103 -44.65 -2.94 -26.67
N GLY A 104 -44.84 -3.13 -27.98
CA GLY A 104 -44.79 -4.47 -28.59
C GLY A 104 -43.34 -4.97 -28.72
N TRP A 105 -43.13 -6.26 -28.49
CA TRP A 105 -41.81 -6.89 -28.62
C TRP A 105 -41.41 -7.10 -30.09
N ILE A 106 -40.16 -6.77 -30.41
CA ILE A 106 -39.49 -7.18 -31.65
C ILE A 106 -38.61 -8.38 -31.31
N VAL A 107 -38.86 -9.52 -31.95
CA VAL A 107 -38.06 -10.73 -31.75
C VAL A 107 -37.11 -10.90 -32.93
N VAL A 108 -35.80 -10.94 -32.67
CA VAL A 108 -34.76 -11.26 -33.65
C VAL A 108 -34.29 -12.68 -33.37
N SER A 109 -34.56 -13.61 -34.28
CA SER A 109 -34.38 -15.05 -34.01
C SER A 109 -33.70 -15.78 -35.15
N ALA A 110 -32.91 -16.80 -34.79
CA ALA A 110 -32.60 -17.90 -35.69
C ALA A 110 -33.86 -18.74 -36.00
N PRO A 111 -33.82 -19.63 -37.01
CA PRO A 111 -34.86 -20.62 -37.21
C PRO A 111 -34.96 -21.55 -36.00
N LEU A 112 -36.10 -21.50 -35.29
CA LEU A 112 -36.31 -22.18 -34.01
C LEU A 112 -36.17 -23.72 -34.00
N PRO A 113 -36.45 -24.50 -35.06
CA PRO A 113 -36.38 -25.96 -35.01
C PRO A 113 -35.01 -26.55 -34.63
N GLY A 114 -33.92 -25.78 -34.73
CA GLY A 114 -32.56 -26.20 -34.37
C GLY A 114 -32.09 -25.81 -32.96
N LEU A 115 -32.92 -25.12 -32.18
CA LEU A 115 -32.57 -24.60 -30.86
C LEU A 115 -33.26 -25.37 -29.74
N PRO A 116 -32.66 -25.45 -28.53
CA PRO A 116 -33.34 -26.03 -27.38
C PRO A 116 -34.53 -25.15 -26.96
N ALA A 117 -35.51 -25.75 -26.29
CA ALA A 117 -36.61 -25.02 -25.67
C ALA A 117 -36.09 -24.02 -24.61
N GLN A 118 -36.85 -22.94 -24.38
CA GLN A 118 -36.56 -22.01 -23.28
C GLN A 118 -36.50 -22.77 -21.94
N GLY A 119 -35.58 -22.38 -21.06
CA GLY A 119 -35.25 -23.09 -19.82
C GLY A 119 -34.12 -24.11 -19.99
N ARG A 120 -33.68 -24.39 -21.22
CA ARG A 120 -32.50 -25.22 -21.48
C ARG A 120 -31.39 -24.35 -22.08
N ARG A 121 -30.32 -24.20 -21.29
CA ARG A 121 -29.10 -23.47 -21.67
C ARG A 121 -28.48 -24.03 -22.95
N ILE A 122 -28.05 -23.14 -23.83
CA ILE A 122 -27.23 -23.50 -24.99
C ILE A 122 -25.75 -23.67 -24.61
N ASP A 123 -24.99 -24.35 -25.46
CA ASP A 123 -23.53 -24.45 -25.39
C ASP A 123 -22.91 -24.20 -26.78
N PRO A 124 -21.58 -24.05 -26.91
CA PRO A 124 -20.93 -23.72 -28.18
C PRO A 124 -21.20 -24.68 -29.34
N SER A 125 -21.64 -25.93 -29.09
CA SER A 125 -22.00 -26.87 -30.16
C SER A 125 -23.16 -26.38 -31.04
N TYR A 126 -24.03 -25.51 -30.51
CA TYR A 126 -25.13 -24.91 -31.26
C TYR A 126 -24.69 -23.82 -32.24
N ALA A 127 -23.45 -23.29 -32.14
CA ALA A 127 -22.97 -22.24 -33.05
C ALA A 127 -23.07 -22.63 -34.53
N SER A 128 -22.92 -23.93 -34.83
CA SER A 128 -23.01 -24.48 -36.19
C SER A 128 -24.38 -24.35 -36.86
N VAL A 129 -25.44 -24.07 -36.10
CA VAL A 129 -26.83 -23.91 -36.58
C VAL A 129 -27.37 -22.49 -36.36
N MET A 130 -26.60 -21.62 -35.70
CA MET A 130 -27.00 -20.24 -35.41
C MET A 130 -26.58 -19.28 -36.53
N PRO A 131 -27.37 -18.23 -36.83
CA PRO A 131 -26.89 -17.06 -37.54
C PRO A 131 -25.85 -16.32 -36.67
N LYS A 132 -24.80 -15.83 -37.31
CA LYS A 132 -23.69 -15.14 -36.65
C LYS A 132 -23.71 -13.65 -36.91
N LEU A 133 -23.72 -12.84 -35.86
CA LEU A 133 -23.56 -11.39 -35.92
C LEU A 133 -22.11 -11.04 -35.59
N VAL A 134 -21.45 -10.28 -36.46
CA VAL A 134 -20.05 -9.87 -36.27
C VAL A 134 -19.81 -8.39 -36.50
N ALA A 135 -18.84 -7.79 -35.82
CA ALA A 135 -18.37 -6.44 -36.08
C ALA A 135 -16.84 -6.34 -35.98
N SER A 136 -16.24 -5.44 -36.78
CA SER A 136 -14.79 -5.20 -36.77
C SER A 136 -14.37 -4.01 -35.91
N SER A 137 -15.33 -3.22 -35.41
CA SER A 137 -15.12 -2.07 -34.54
C SER A 137 -16.41 -1.77 -33.76
N GLY A 138 -16.30 -0.94 -32.71
CA GLY A 138 -17.45 -0.58 -31.87
C GLY A 138 -18.00 -1.77 -31.08
N ALA A 139 -19.32 -1.94 -31.09
CA ALA A 139 -20.04 -3.09 -30.55
C ALA A 139 -20.75 -3.84 -31.68
N VAL A 140 -21.02 -5.13 -31.51
CA VAL A 140 -21.82 -5.89 -32.47
C VAL A 140 -23.28 -5.42 -32.43
N LEU A 141 -23.81 -5.25 -31.21
CA LEU A 141 -25.12 -4.67 -30.96
C LEU A 141 -24.97 -3.44 -30.05
N ALA A 142 -25.48 -2.30 -30.50
CA ALA A 142 -25.53 -1.07 -29.70
C ALA A 142 -26.99 -0.61 -29.60
N ALA A 143 -27.47 -0.39 -28.38
CA ALA A 143 -28.78 0.19 -28.15
C ALA A 143 -28.71 1.71 -28.22
N ASP A 144 -29.51 2.31 -29.09
CA ASP A 144 -29.66 3.77 -29.10
C ASP A 144 -30.40 4.23 -27.84
N ARG A 145 -30.30 5.52 -27.50
CA ARG A 145 -31.03 6.08 -26.35
C ARG A 145 -32.53 5.79 -26.50
N ARG A 146 -33.13 5.28 -25.43
CA ARG A 146 -34.54 4.84 -25.35
C ARG A 146 -34.90 3.63 -26.22
N ALA A 147 -33.93 2.90 -26.77
CA ALA A 147 -34.20 1.65 -27.46
C ALA A 147 -34.88 0.66 -26.51
N HIS A 148 -35.92 -0.03 -26.99
CA HIS A 148 -36.68 -0.91 -26.12
C HIS A 148 -37.44 -2.04 -26.80
N HIS A 149 -37.79 -3.04 -25.98
CA HIS A 149 -38.62 -4.19 -26.35
C HIS A 149 -38.00 -5.06 -27.45
N TYR A 150 -36.70 -5.32 -27.36
CA TYR A 150 -35.99 -6.25 -28.26
C TYR A 150 -35.68 -7.56 -27.54
N ARG A 151 -35.97 -8.69 -28.20
CA ARG A 151 -35.58 -10.02 -27.74
C ARG A 151 -34.76 -10.73 -28.81
N PHE A 152 -33.53 -11.09 -28.48
CA PHE A 152 -32.63 -11.86 -29.33
C PHE A 152 -32.70 -13.33 -28.93
N VAL A 153 -32.89 -14.21 -29.91
CA VAL A 153 -33.11 -15.65 -29.68
C VAL A 153 -32.18 -16.48 -30.55
N GLY A 154 -31.29 -17.25 -29.92
CA GLY A 154 -30.50 -18.25 -30.66
C GLY A 154 -29.45 -17.66 -31.60
N LEU A 155 -28.80 -16.56 -31.22
CA LEU A 155 -27.82 -15.88 -32.06
C LEU A 155 -26.39 -16.17 -31.56
N ASP A 156 -25.46 -16.38 -32.50
CA ASP A 156 -24.02 -16.32 -32.26
C ASP A 156 -23.57 -14.86 -32.46
N ILE A 157 -22.95 -14.26 -31.45
CA ILE A 157 -22.57 -12.84 -31.42
C ILE A 157 -21.08 -12.76 -31.04
N ALA A 158 -20.25 -12.29 -31.96
CA ALA A 158 -18.80 -12.36 -31.84
C ALA A 158 -18.11 -11.17 -32.51
N PRO A 159 -16.84 -10.85 -32.21
CA PRO A 159 -16.08 -9.95 -33.07
C PRO A 159 -15.80 -10.63 -34.43
N ALA A 160 -15.38 -9.85 -35.42
CA ALA A 160 -14.73 -10.42 -36.60
C ALA A 160 -13.42 -11.13 -36.22
N ASP A 161 -12.99 -12.13 -37.00
CA ASP A 161 -11.80 -12.92 -36.68
C ASP A 161 -10.55 -12.04 -36.48
N GLY A 162 -9.82 -12.25 -35.38
CA GLY A 162 -8.64 -11.47 -35.02
C GLY A 162 -8.94 -10.08 -34.45
N VAL A 163 -10.20 -9.71 -34.27
CA VAL A 163 -10.60 -8.41 -33.73
C VAL A 163 -10.86 -8.50 -32.22
N PHE A 164 -10.34 -7.51 -31.50
CA PHE A 164 -10.66 -7.29 -30.09
C PHE A 164 -11.70 -6.17 -29.97
N LEU A 165 -12.80 -6.42 -29.25
CA LEU A 165 -13.82 -5.41 -28.96
C LEU A 165 -13.93 -5.14 -27.46
N HIS A 166 -14.24 -3.88 -27.11
CA HIS A 166 -14.41 -3.48 -25.71
C HIS A 166 -15.76 -3.92 -25.11
N ALA A 167 -16.79 -4.03 -25.93
CA ALA A 167 -18.08 -4.61 -25.57
C ALA A 167 -18.69 -5.24 -26.83
N LEU A 168 -19.17 -6.48 -26.76
CA LEU A 168 -19.96 -7.05 -27.87
C LEU A 168 -21.34 -6.44 -27.93
N VAL A 169 -21.95 -6.21 -26.77
CA VAL A 169 -23.26 -5.61 -26.62
C VAL A 169 -23.17 -4.38 -25.72
N GLN A 170 -23.61 -3.23 -26.23
CA GLN A 170 -23.61 -1.95 -25.51
C GLN A 170 -25.06 -1.46 -25.32
N LEU A 171 -25.61 -1.59 -24.10
CA LEU A 171 -27.03 -1.25 -23.83
C LEU A 171 -27.27 0.14 -23.26
N GLY A 172 -26.26 1.01 -23.29
CA GLY A 172 -26.25 2.36 -22.71
C GLY A 172 -24.83 2.74 -22.28
N HIS A 173 -24.50 4.03 -22.20
CA HIS A 173 -23.13 4.45 -21.91
C HIS A 173 -23.04 5.73 -21.09
N ASP A 174 -23.15 6.88 -21.72
CA ASP A 174 -22.96 8.22 -21.17
C ASP A 174 -24.28 8.91 -20.81
N ASP A 175 -25.36 8.12 -20.71
CA ASP A 175 -26.68 8.56 -20.32
C ASP A 175 -26.64 9.31 -18.98
N VAL A 176 -27.27 10.49 -18.94
CA VAL A 176 -27.29 11.37 -17.76
C VAL A 176 -28.64 11.38 -17.04
N GLY A 177 -29.65 10.69 -17.60
CA GLY A 177 -30.97 10.53 -17.02
C GLY A 177 -31.51 9.12 -17.26
N VAL A 178 -32.32 8.61 -16.32
CA VAL A 178 -32.87 7.25 -16.41
C VAL A 178 -33.85 7.12 -17.58
N GLU A 179 -34.51 8.20 -17.97
CA GLU A 179 -35.46 8.25 -19.09
C GLU A 179 -34.81 8.04 -20.46
N THR A 180 -33.49 8.21 -20.59
CA THR A 180 -32.76 7.97 -21.84
C THR A 180 -32.21 6.55 -21.95
N LEU A 181 -32.14 5.83 -20.84
CA LEU A 181 -31.60 4.48 -20.79
C LEU A 181 -32.46 3.51 -21.62
N PRO A 182 -31.83 2.63 -22.40
CA PRO A 182 -32.50 1.50 -23.03
C PRO A 182 -33.17 0.57 -22.02
N HIS A 183 -34.27 -0.07 -22.40
CA HIS A 183 -35.05 -0.90 -21.48
C HIS A 183 -35.81 -2.03 -22.19
N HIS A 184 -36.17 -3.08 -21.46
CA HIS A 184 -36.89 -4.25 -21.99
C HIS A 184 -36.09 -4.95 -23.10
N LEU A 185 -34.88 -5.38 -22.76
CA LEU A 185 -33.96 -6.06 -23.67
C LEU A 185 -33.69 -7.48 -23.17
N ILE A 186 -33.85 -8.49 -24.01
CA ILE A 186 -33.68 -9.90 -23.61
C ILE A 186 -32.72 -10.60 -24.57
N PHE A 187 -31.72 -11.26 -24.02
CA PHE A 187 -30.86 -12.23 -24.70
C PHE A 187 -31.24 -13.62 -24.21
N ASP A 188 -31.79 -14.43 -25.12
CA ASP A 188 -32.38 -15.74 -24.83
C ASP A 188 -31.69 -16.80 -25.69
N ARG A 189 -31.03 -17.77 -25.06
CA ARG A 189 -30.31 -18.84 -25.77
C ARG A 189 -29.27 -18.31 -26.78
N CYS A 190 -28.59 -17.21 -26.44
CA CYS A 190 -27.56 -16.61 -27.30
C CYS A 190 -26.15 -17.09 -26.90
N TYR A 191 -25.28 -17.29 -27.90
CA TYR A 191 -23.85 -17.53 -27.69
C TYR A 191 -23.09 -16.24 -27.96
N LEU A 192 -22.54 -15.62 -26.91
CA LEU A 192 -21.77 -14.38 -27.02
C LEU A 192 -20.32 -14.71 -26.69
N HIS A 193 -19.38 -14.44 -27.59
CA HIS A 193 -17.99 -14.79 -27.30
C HIS A 193 -16.98 -13.79 -27.85
N GLY A 194 -15.91 -13.56 -27.08
CA GLY A 194 -14.75 -12.82 -27.55
C GLY A 194 -14.00 -13.58 -28.66
N ASP A 195 -12.95 -12.96 -29.20
CA ASP A 195 -12.06 -13.68 -30.11
C ASP A 195 -11.28 -14.75 -29.33
N ALA A 196 -11.19 -15.96 -29.86
CA ALA A 196 -10.57 -17.08 -29.15
C ALA A 196 -9.09 -16.82 -28.78
N THR A 197 -8.37 -16.02 -29.58
CA THR A 197 -6.95 -15.71 -29.38
C THR A 197 -6.75 -14.37 -28.68
N ARG A 198 -7.47 -13.33 -29.11
CA ARG A 198 -7.33 -11.94 -28.65
C ARG A 198 -8.18 -11.63 -27.42
N GLY A 199 -9.28 -12.36 -27.25
CA GLY A 199 -10.30 -12.10 -26.24
C GLY A 199 -11.25 -10.95 -26.61
N GLY A 200 -11.98 -10.48 -25.61
CA GLY A 200 -12.76 -9.25 -25.62
C GLY A 200 -12.86 -8.71 -24.20
N ARG A 201 -13.07 -7.40 -24.03
CA ARG A 201 -13.17 -6.84 -22.68
C ARG A 201 -14.51 -7.16 -22.04
N ARG A 202 -15.63 -6.99 -22.77
CA ARG A 202 -16.97 -7.22 -22.22
C ARG A 202 -17.89 -8.00 -23.16
N GLY A 203 -18.68 -8.92 -22.61
CA GLY A 203 -19.82 -9.49 -23.31
C GLY A 203 -20.92 -8.46 -23.42
N ILE A 204 -21.54 -8.13 -22.29
CA ILE A 204 -22.63 -7.15 -22.22
C ILE A 204 -22.29 -6.04 -21.25
N ALA A 205 -22.23 -4.80 -21.74
CA ALA A 205 -22.29 -3.59 -20.94
C ALA A 205 -23.77 -3.26 -20.65
N MET A 206 -24.25 -3.72 -19.50
CA MET A 206 -25.65 -3.77 -19.09
C MET A 206 -26.11 -2.47 -18.39
N ASN A 207 -25.87 -1.33 -19.04
CA ASN A 207 -26.28 -0.02 -18.54
C ASN A 207 -27.69 0.33 -19.03
N SER A 208 -28.70 -0.35 -18.49
CA SER A 208 -30.08 -0.27 -18.96
C SER A 208 -31.07 -0.26 -17.79
N ARG A 209 -32.35 0.01 -18.06
CA ARG A 209 -33.41 -0.04 -17.03
C ARG A 209 -34.04 -1.41 -16.86
N GLN A 210 -33.99 -2.25 -17.88
CA GLN A 210 -34.59 -3.59 -17.80
C GLN A 210 -33.91 -4.50 -18.79
N THR A 211 -33.17 -5.50 -18.31
CA THR A 211 -32.47 -6.44 -19.18
C THR A 211 -32.42 -7.84 -18.60
N ALA A 212 -32.62 -8.83 -19.45
CA ALA A 212 -32.42 -10.24 -19.11
C ALA A 212 -31.41 -10.93 -20.02
N VAL A 213 -30.62 -11.82 -19.43
CA VAL A 213 -29.77 -12.80 -20.11
C VAL A 213 -30.15 -14.16 -19.57
N ILE A 214 -30.75 -14.99 -20.42
CA ILE A 214 -31.29 -16.30 -20.02
C ILE A 214 -30.81 -17.40 -20.95
N ASP A 215 -30.57 -18.58 -20.38
CA ASP A 215 -30.28 -19.82 -21.12
C ASP A 215 -29.07 -19.67 -22.08
N SER A 216 -28.18 -18.72 -21.81
CA SER A 216 -27.16 -18.23 -22.75
C SER A 216 -25.75 -18.69 -22.35
N TYR A 217 -24.80 -18.54 -23.27
CA TYR A 217 -23.41 -18.92 -23.07
C TYR A 217 -22.49 -17.74 -23.41
N LEU A 218 -21.68 -17.29 -22.45
CA LEU A 218 -20.78 -16.14 -22.59
C LEU A 218 -19.32 -16.59 -22.32
N SER A 219 -18.42 -16.48 -23.30
CA SER A 219 -17.01 -16.93 -23.16
C SER A 219 -15.96 -16.04 -23.81
N ASP A 220 -14.68 -16.32 -23.51
CA ASP A 220 -13.52 -15.62 -24.08
C ASP A 220 -13.44 -14.11 -23.77
N PHE A 221 -14.04 -13.67 -22.67
CA PHE A 221 -13.89 -12.30 -22.17
C PHE A 221 -12.62 -12.15 -21.33
N LYS A 222 -11.49 -11.94 -22.02
CA LYS A 222 -10.15 -11.88 -21.46
C LYS A 222 -9.34 -10.74 -22.05
N GLU A 223 -8.58 -10.04 -21.22
CA GLU A 223 -7.68 -8.96 -21.62
C GLU A 223 -6.40 -9.00 -20.76
N ARG A 224 -5.32 -8.43 -21.30
CA ARG A 224 -4.05 -8.26 -20.58
C ARG A 224 -3.93 -6.83 -20.06
N GLY A 225 -3.61 -6.70 -18.78
CA GLY A 225 -3.39 -5.41 -18.13
C GLY A 225 -4.66 -4.64 -17.76
N ALA A 226 -5.85 -5.19 -18.00
CA ALA A 226 -7.12 -4.56 -17.68
C ALA A 226 -8.18 -5.60 -17.28
N ASP A 227 -9.18 -5.15 -16.54
CA ASP A 227 -10.32 -5.98 -16.11
C ASP A 227 -11.24 -6.29 -17.30
N SER A 228 -11.64 -7.55 -17.43
CA SER A 228 -12.59 -8.03 -18.43
C SER A 228 -13.80 -8.72 -17.77
N GLN A 229 -14.98 -8.64 -18.39
CA GLN A 229 -16.22 -9.18 -17.82
C GLN A 229 -17.12 -9.89 -18.83
N ALA A 230 -17.84 -10.93 -18.41
CA ALA A 230 -18.92 -11.45 -19.25
C ALA A 230 -20.10 -10.48 -19.22
N ILE A 231 -20.48 -10.02 -18.03
CA ILE A 231 -21.52 -9.00 -17.83
C ILE A 231 -21.00 -7.93 -16.86
N ALA A 232 -21.12 -6.66 -17.24
CA ALA A 232 -20.84 -5.53 -16.36
C ALA A 232 -21.91 -4.44 -16.47
N GLY A 233 -22.36 -3.88 -15.34
CA GLY A 233 -23.32 -2.77 -15.32
C GLY A 233 -22.98 -1.73 -14.25
N TRP A 234 -23.02 -0.45 -14.57
CA TRP A 234 -22.71 0.63 -13.62
C TRP A 234 -23.63 1.84 -13.75
N ASN A 235 -24.22 2.06 -14.93
CA ASN A 235 -25.03 3.23 -15.24
C ASN A 235 -26.48 2.86 -15.63
N GLY A 236 -27.06 1.83 -15.01
CA GLY A 236 -28.45 1.41 -15.21
C GLY A 236 -29.16 1.16 -13.89
N ASP A 237 -30.43 1.57 -13.77
CA ASP A 237 -31.23 1.49 -12.53
C ASP A 237 -31.79 0.08 -12.26
N GLY A 238 -31.95 -0.75 -13.29
CA GLY A 238 -32.58 -2.08 -13.18
C GLY A 238 -34.11 -2.02 -13.15
N PRO A 239 -34.79 -3.19 -13.19
CA PRO A 239 -34.31 -4.51 -12.78
C PRO A 239 -33.45 -5.26 -13.80
N PHE A 240 -32.67 -6.23 -13.30
CA PHE A 240 -31.82 -7.10 -14.12
C PHE A 240 -32.06 -8.56 -13.81
N LYS A 241 -31.99 -9.42 -14.84
CA LYS A 241 -32.11 -10.88 -14.67
C LYS A 241 -31.02 -11.62 -15.44
N ILE A 242 -30.21 -12.41 -14.74
CA ILE A 242 -29.18 -13.26 -15.32
C ILE A 242 -29.47 -14.67 -14.84
N ALA A 243 -30.02 -15.51 -15.70
CA ALA A 243 -30.52 -16.82 -15.29
C ALA A 243 -30.08 -17.96 -16.19
N ASN A 244 -29.80 -19.11 -15.59
CA ASN A 244 -29.48 -20.35 -16.30
C ASN A 244 -28.43 -20.20 -17.41
N SER A 245 -27.41 -19.37 -17.20
CA SER A 245 -26.39 -19.08 -18.22
C SER A 245 -25.00 -19.57 -17.79
N TYR A 246 -24.14 -19.87 -18.76
CA TYR A 246 -22.70 -20.05 -18.53
C TYR A 246 -21.99 -18.73 -18.78
N LEU A 247 -21.15 -18.30 -17.84
CA LEU A 247 -20.48 -17.00 -17.87
C LEU A 247 -19.01 -17.21 -17.55
N GLU A 248 -18.13 -16.67 -18.39
CA GLU A 248 -16.69 -16.85 -18.29
C GLU A 248 -15.95 -15.56 -18.63
N ALA A 249 -15.08 -15.09 -17.72
CA ALA A 249 -14.22 -13.94 -17.94
C ALA A 249 -12.94 -14.00 -17.09
N ALA A 250 -11.84 -13.45 -17.60
CA ALA A 250 -10.56 -13.41 -16.90
C ALA A 250 -10.61 -12.48 -15.68
N GLY A 251 -11.20 -11.29 -15.83
CA GLY A 251 -11.56 -10.42 -14.71
C GLY A 251 -12.74 -10.99 -13.92
N GLU A 252 -13.89 -10.32 -13.95
CA GLU A 252 -15.10 -10.69 -13.23
C GLU A 252 -16.17 -11.29 -14.15
N ASN A 253 -16.73 -12.46 -13.84
CA ASN A 253 -17.76 -13.04 -14.70
C ASN A 253 -19.04 -12.17 -14.67
N ILE A 254 -19.42 -11.67 -13.49
CA ILE A 254 -20.42 -10.62 -13.33
C ILE A 254 -19.86 -9.52 -12.41
N MET A 255 -20.02 -8.26 -12.82
CA MET A 255 -19.74 -7.09 -11.98
C MET A 255 -20.85 -6.03 -12.06
N PHE A 256 -21.29 -5.52 -10.91
CA PHE A 256 -22.06 -4.27 -10.84
C PHE A 256 -21.24 -3.16 -10.15
N GLY A 257 -21.01 -2.06 -10.86
CA GLY A 257 -20.06 -0.99 -10.54
C GLY A 257 -18.79 -1.08 -11.40
N GLY A 258 -17.64 -0.67 -10.86
CA GLY A 258 -16.36 -0.64 -11.61
C GLY A 258 -16.14 0.61 -12.46
N ALA A 259 -17.12 1.51 -12.48
CA ALA A 259 -17.05 2.91 -12.87
C ALA A 259 -18.13 3.66 -12.09
N ASP A 260 -17.96 4.97 -11.88
CA ASP A 260 -19.03 5.77 -11.29
C ASP A 260 -20.17 5.98 -12.30
N PRO A 261 -21.45 5.82 -11.89
CA PRO A 261 -22.59 6.18 -12.74
C PRO A 261 -22.52 7.66 -13.12
N THR A 262 -22.83 7.96 -14.38
CA THR A 262 -23.03 9.35 -14.84
C THR A 262 -24.38 9.91 -14.38
N ILE A 263 -25.35 9.03 -14.10
CA ILE A 263 -26.65 9.39 -13.53
C ILE A 263 -26.50 9.58 -12.01
N ARG A 264 -26.85 10.78 -11.54
CA ARG A 264 -26.74 11.16 -10.14
C ARG A 264 -27.66 10.29 -9.25
N ASP A 265 -27.17 9.95 -8.06
CA ASP A 265 -27.88 9.16 -7.05
C ASP A 265 -28.29 7.74 -7.51
N LEU A 266 -27.76 7.27 -8.65
CA LEU A 266 -28.06 5.95 -9.19
C LEU A 266 -27.27 4.85 -8.47
N VAL A 267 -28.02 3.83 -8.03
CA VAL A 267 -27.51 2.55 -7.54
C VAL A 267 -28.26 1.47 -8.31
N PRO A 268 -27.59 0.64 -9.13
CA PRO A 268 -28.23 -0.48 -9.82
C PRO A 268 -29.00 -1.33 -8.83
N ALA A 269 -30.26 -1.64 -9.12
CA ALA A 269 -31.09 -2.33 -8.17
C ALA A 269 -32.00 -3.41 -8.78
N ASP A 270 -32.57 -4.24 -7.90
CA ASP A 270 -33.52 -5.28 -8.26
C ASP A 270 -32.90 -6.27 -9.26
N ILE A 271 -31.81 -6.89 -8.81
CA ILE A 271 -30.95 -7.78 -9.61
C ILE A 271 -31.19 -9.23 -9.20
N GLU A 272 -31.56 -10.08 -10.16
CA GLU A 272 -31.64 -11.53 -10.01
C GLU A 272 -30.51 -12.24 -10.75
N ILE A 273 -29.75 -13.08 -10.05
CA ILE A 273 -28.67 -13.91 -10.59
C ILE A 273 -28.93 -15.34 -10.15
N ARG A 274 -29.47 -16.18 -11.04
CA ARG A 274 -29.98 -17.49 -10.67
C ARG A 274 -29.49 -18.63 -11.54
N GLN A 275 -29.11 -19.74 -10.90
CA GLN A 275 -28.83 -21.01 -11.61
C GLN A 275 -27.74 -20.90 -12.69
N ASN A 276 -26.83 -19.93 -12.58
CA ASN A 276 -25.75 -19.74 -13.54
C ASN A 276 -24.55 -20.63 -13.19
N HIS A 277 -23.72 -20.89 -14.18
CA HIS A 277 -22.38 -21.44 -13.99
C HIS A 277 -21.35 -20.34 -14.33
N LEU A 278 -20.62 -19.87 -13.32
CA LEU A 278 -19.57 -18.88 -13.44
C LEU A 278 -18.22 -19.58 -13.25
N ALA A 279 -17.45 -19.71 -14.33
CA ALA A 279 -16.17 -20.42 -14.29
C ALA A 279 -15.04 -19.64 -14.96
N LYS A 280 -13.80 -20.03 -14.65
CA LYS A 280 -12.61 -19.65 -15.42
C LYS A 280 -11.94 -20.90 -16.01
N PRO A 281 -11.54 -20.90 -17.29
CA PRO A 281 -10.88 -22.04 -17.90
C PRO A 281 -9.53 -22.33 -17.26
N MET A 282 -9.24 -23.61 -17.02
CA MET A 282 -7.90 -24.04 -16.60
C MET A 282 -6.82 -23.75 -17.63
N SER A 283 -7.21 -23.53 -18.89
CA SER A 283 -6.28 -23.08 -19.93
C SER A 283 -5.72 -21.68 -19.71
N TRP A 284 -6.29 -20.90 -18.79
CA TRP A 284 -5.79 -19.58 -18.41
C TRP A 284 -4.91 -19.62 -17.14
N LYS A 285 -4.84 -20.76 -16.45
CA LYS A 285 -4.10 -20.90 -15.21
C LYS A 285 -2.64 -21.26 -15.49
N ILE A 286 -1.73 -20.32 -15.24
CA ILE A 286 -0.28 -20.55 -15.34
C ILE A 286 0.12 -21.76 -14.50
N GLY A 287 0.89 -22.66 -15.10
CA GLY A 287 1.40 -23.88 -14.46
C GLY A 287 0.44 -25.06 -14.43
N HIS A 288 -0.80 -24.92 -14.90
CA HIS A 288 -1.72 -26.04 -15.11
C HIS A 288 -1.39 -26.76 -16.43
N GLU A 289 -1.62 -28.08 -16.53
CA GLU A 289 -1.32 -28.87 -17.74
C GLU A 289 -2.07 -28.37 -18.98
N ALA A 290 -3.27 -27.82 -18.78
CA ALA A 290 -4.11 -27.25 -19.83
C ALA A 290 -3.70 -25.83 -20.27
N PHE A 291 -2.70 -25.20 -19.62
CA PHE A 291 -2.36 -23.80 -19.84
C PHE A 291 -1.99 -23.52 -21.30
N ALA A 292 -2.71 -22.59 -21.94
CA ALA A 292 -2.58 -22.29 -23.37
C ALA A 292 -1.47 -21.27 -23.69
N GLY A 293 -0.59 -20.94 -22.74
CA GLY A 293 0.56 -20.04 -22.95
C GLY A 293 0.25 -18.54 -22.90
N ALA A 294 -1.02 -18.15 -22.72
CA ALA A 294 -1.43 -16.76 -22.63
C ALA A 294 -1.75 -16.35 -21.18
N GLU A 295 -1.00 -15.36 -20.67
CA GLU A 295 -1.24 -14.77 -19.36
C GLU A 295 -2.27 -13.62 -19.44
N TRP A 296 -3.47 -13.87 -18.91
CA TRP A 296 -4.56 -12.90 -18.80
C TRP A 296 -4.60 -12.24 -17.42
N THR A 297 -5.24 -11.08 -17.29
CA THR A 297 -5.45 -10.43 -15.99
C THR A 297 -6.55 -11.17 -15.21
N ILE A 298 -6.15 -12.11 -14.34
CA ILE A 298 -7.09 -12.93 -13.56
C ILE A 298 -7.54 -12.24 -12.26
N LYS A 299 -8.86 -12.12 -12.07
CA LYS A 299 -9.50 -11.58 -10.86
C LYS A 299 -10.61 -12.51 -10.33
N ASN A 300 -11.54 -11.98 -9.54
CA ASN A 300 -12.61 -12.73 -8.86
C ASN A 300 -13.72 -13.23 -9.82
N LEU A 301 -14.63 -14.08 -9.36
CA LEU A 301 -15.74 -14.57 -10.21
C LEU A 301 -16.93 -13.60 -10.21
N PHE A 302 -17.22 -13.00 -9.05
CA PHE A 302 -18.38 -12.15 -8.85
C PHE A 302 -18.03 -10.94 -7.99
N GLU A 303 -18.50 -9.75 -8.36
CA GLU A 303 -18.30 -8.53 -7.58
C GLU A 303 -19.48 -7.57 -7.62
N LEU A 304 -19.85 -7.06 -6.44
CA LEU A 304 -20.71 -5.90 -6.28
C LEU A 304 -19.90 -4.75 -5.68
N LYS A 305 -19.82 -3.65 -6.41
CA LYS A 305 -19.19 -2.39 -6.01
C LYS A 305 -20.21 -1.29 -5.72
N ASN A 306 -21.31 -1.28 -6.47
CA ASN A 306 -22.45 -0.41 -6.28
C ASN A 306 -23.72 -1.16 -6.73
N ALA A 307 -24.54 -1.64 -5.78
CA ALA A 307 -25.77 -2.37 -6.07
C ALA A 307 -26.71 -2.45 -4.86
N ARG A 308 -28.01 -2.64 -5.11
CA ARG A 308 -29.01 -2.78 -4.05
C ARG A 308 -30.13 -3.78 -4.38
N ARG A 309 -30.66 -4.49 -3.38
CA ARG A 309 -31.75 -5.49 -3.57
C ARG A 309 -31.34 -6.54 -4.60
N VAL A 310 -30.32 -7.32 -4.25
CA VAL A 310 -29.70 -8.32 -5.12
C VAL A 310 -29.97 -9.72 -4.60
N LEU A 311 -30.48 -10.60 -5.46
CA LEU A 311 -30.65 -12.02 -5.18
C LEU A 311 -29.67 -12.84 -6.03
N VAL A 312 -28.72 -13.50 -5.37
CA VAL A 312 -27.77 -14.43 -5.97
C VAL A 312 -28.09 -15.83 -5.48
N ASP A 313 -28.81 -16.61 -6.28
CA ASP A 313 -29.44 -17.86 -5.85
C ASP A 313 -29.14 -19.07 -6.73
N GLY A 314 -28.67 -20.17 -6.13
CA GLY A 314 -28.57 -21.45 -6.84
C GLY A 314 -27.46 -21.52 -7.90
N ASN A 315 -26.44 -20.66 -7.82
CA ASN A 315 -25.37 -20.59 -8.82
C ASN A 315 -24.19 -21.49 -8.45
N LEU A 316 -23.42 -21.89 -9.47
CA LEU A 316 -22.17 -22.61 -9.37
C LEU A 316 -21.01 -21.68 -9.74
N PHE A 317 -20.11 -21.43 -8.79
CA PHE A 317 -18.91 -20.61 -8.96
C PHE A 317 -17.68 -21.52 -8.89
N GLU A 318 -16.91 -21.59 -9.97
CA GLU A 318 -15.75 -22.48 -10.06
C GLU A 318 -14.50 -21.78 -10.53
N TYR A 319 -13.36 -22.26 -10.03
CA TYR A 319 -12.04 -21.95 -10.53
C TYR A 319 -11.62 -20.49 -10.34
N ASN A 320 -10.98 -20.23 -9.21
CA ASN A 320 -10.39 -18.93 -8.91
C ASN A 320 -9.01 -19.10 -8.27
N TRP A 321 -8.01 -18.32 -8.73
CA TRP A 321 -6.65 -18.36 -8.21
C TRP A 321 -6.07 -16.94 -8.08
N PRO A 322 -5.08 -16.71 -7.20
CA PRO A 322 -4.47 -15.41 -7.06
C PRO A 322 -3.56 -15.12 -8.25
N GLN A 323 -3.69 -13.93 -8.83
CA GLN A 323 -2.77 -13.43 -9.87
C GLN A 323 -2.75 -11.90 -9.89
N ALA A 324 -3.77 -11.24 -10.47
CA ALA A 324 -3.87 -9.77 -10.46
C ALA A 324 -4.52 -9.23 -9.16
N GLN A 325 -5.07 -10.12 -8.34
CA GLN A 325 -5.63 -9.82 -7.02
C GLN A 325 -5.36 -10.99 -6.05
N ASN A 326 -5.74 -10.81 -4.79
CA ASN A 326 -5.50 -11.76 -3.69
C ASN A 326 -6.33 -13.07 -3.72
N GLY A 327 -7.16 -13.28 -4.75
CA GLY A 327 -7.83 -14.57 -5.01
C GLY A 327 -9.13 -14.83 -4.22
N PHE A 328 -9.84 -13.80 -3.74
CA PHE A 328 -11.22 -14.02 -3.28
C PHE A 328 -12.14 -14.25 -4.49
N ALA A 329 -12.99 -15.26 -4.42
CA ALA A 329 -13.92 -15.59 -5.50
C ALA A 329 -15.11 -14.62 -5.56
N ILE A 330 -15.60 -14.18 -4.41
CA ILE A 330 -16.82 -13.38 -4.25
C ILE A 330 -16.48 -12.08 -3.52
N LEU A 331 -16.84 -10.93 -4.11
CA LEU A 331 -16.58 -9.61 -3.53
C LEU A 331 -17.87 -8.82 -3.34
N PHE A 332 -18.10 -8.36 -2.11
CA PHE A 332 -19.10 -7.36 -1.75
C PHE A 332 -18.37 -6.13 -1.24
N THR A 333 -17.90 -5.30 -2.15
CA THR A 333 -16.85 -4.31 -1.89
C THR A 333 -17.33 -2.94 -2.30
N VAL A 334 -17.92 -2.16 -1.39
CA VAL A 334 -18.43 -0.82 -1.75
C VAL A 334 -17.31 0.01 -2.38
N ARG A 335 -17.55 0.54 -3.58
CA ARG A 335 -16.62 1.43 -4.29
C ARG A 335 -17.33 2.63 -4.89
N ASN A 336 -16.85 3.82 -4.53
CA ASN A 336 -16.99 5.07 -5.25
C ASN A 336 -15.76 5.18 -6.15
N GLN A 337 -15.81 4.54 -7.32
CA GLN A 337 -14.66 4.12 -8.12
C GLN A 337 -13.74 5.29 -8.51
N ASP A 338 -14.33 6.42 -8.92
CA ASP A 338 -13.60 7.63 -9.34
C ASP A 338 -13.82 8.82 -8.39
N GLY A 339 -14.49 8.61 -7.26
CA GLY A 339 -14.80 9.65 -6.27
C GLY A 339 -16.03 10.52 -6.58
N ARG A 340 -16.79 10.23 -7.65
CA ARG A 340 -17.94 11.02 -8.13
C ARG A 340 -19.30 10.49 -7.69
N ALA A 341 -19.37 9.30 -7.11
CA ALA A 341 -20.60 8.65 -6.65
C ALA A 341 -20.57 8.36 -5.13
N PRO A 342 -20.65 9.40 -4.26
CA PRO A 342 -20.64 9.19 -2.81
C PRO A 342 -21.87 8.46 -2.25
N TRP A 343 -22.91 8.27 -3.07
CA TRP A 343 -24.07 7.44 -2.76
C TRP A 343 -23.84 5.94 -3.00
N SER A 344 -22.70 5.53 -3.57
CA SER A 344 -22.40 4.13 -3.84
C SER A 344 -22.52 3.26 -2.60
N THR A 345 -23.20 2.12 -2.74
CA THR A 345 -23.51 1.20 -1.65
C THR A 345 -23.58 -0.25 -2.14
N VAL A 346 -23.44 -1.21 -1.23
CA VAL A 346 -23.80 -2.62 -1.45
C VAL A 346 -24.80 -2.97 -0.36
N GLN A 347 -26.07 -3.03 -0.73
CA GLN A 347 -27.16 -3.00 0.26
C GLN A 347 -28.26 -4.00 -0.08
N ASP A 348 -28.85 -4.66 0.91
CA ASP A 348 -29.96 -5.60 0.69
C ASP A 348 -29.56 -6.72 -0.28
N VAL A 349 -28.60 -7.56 0.13
CA VAL A 349 -28.06 -8.63 -0.72
C VAL A 349 -28.33 -9.99 -0.09
N VAL A 350 -28.90 -10.91 -0.86
CA VAL A 350 -29.09 -12.31 -0.48
C VAL A 350 -28.22 -13.18 -1.40
N PHE A 351 -27.20 -13.80 -0.83
CA PHE A 351 -26.36 -14.81 -1.49
C PHE A 351 -26.70 -16.18 -0.93
N ALA A 352 -27.55 -16.93 -1.63
CA ALA A 352 -28.12 -18.16 -1.12
C ALA A 352 -28.07 -19.38 -2.05
N ASN A 353 -28.03 -20.57 -1.48
CA ASN A 353 -28.13 -21.83 -2.24
C ASN A 353 -27.02 -22.02 -3.29
N ASN A 354 -25.89 -21.33 -3.17
CA ASN A 354 -24.81 -21.37 -4.14
C ASN A 354 -23.76 -22.43 -3.76
N VAL A 355 -23.05 -22.92 -4.78
CA VAL A 355 -21.84 -23.74 -4.61
C VAL A 355 -20.65 -22.92 -5.10
N VAL A 356 -19.69 -22.67 -4.22
CA VAL A 356 -18.42 -22.02 -4.52
C VAL A 356 -17.32 -23.06 -4.33
N ARG A 357 -16.62 -23.44 -5.39
CA ARG A 357 -15.57 -24.47 -5.29
C ARG A 357 -14.35 -24.23 -6.15
N HIS A 358 -13.24 -24.86 -5.77
CA HIS A 358 -11.95 -24.74 -6.48
C HIS A 358 -11.47 -23.29 -6.53
N VAL A 359 -11.43 -22.63 -5.36
CA VAL A 359 -11.15 -21.21 -5.25
C VAL A 359 -10.07 -20.92 -4.22
N ALA A 360 -9.26 -19.89 -4.46
CA ALA A 360 -8.18 -19.53 -3.55
C ALA A 360 -8.65 -18.98 -2.20
N ALA A 361 -9.78 -18.27 -2.19
CA ALA A 361 -10.44 -17.73 -1.01
C ALA A 361 -11.94 -17.52 -1.30
N GLY A 362 -12.76 -17.49 -0.25
CA GLY A 362 -14.21 -17.40 -0.33
C GLY A 362 -14.70 -15.98 -0.62
N VAL A 363 -15.20 -15.30 0.42
CA VAL A 363 -15.89 -14.02 0.31
C VAL A 363 -15.11 -12.89 0.99
N ASN A 364 -14.94 -11.78 0.28
CA ASN A 364 -14.42 -10.52 0.84
C ASN A 364 -15.51 -9.45 0.87
N MET A 365 -15.61 -8.74 2.00
CA MET A 365 -16.59 -7.70 2.24
C MET A 365 -15.88 -6.42 2.68
N LEU A 366 -16.18 -5.30 2.00
CA LEU A 366 -15.69 -3.98 2.37
C LEU A 366 -16.88 -3.09 2.73
N GLY A 367 -16.90 -2.62 3.98
CA GLY A 367 -17.97 -1.84 4.58
C GLY A 367 -18.13 -0.47 3.98
N ARG A 368 -17.02 0.26 3.81
CA ARG A 368 -16.97 1.56 3.11
C ARG A 368 -15.76 1.58 2.22
N ASP A 369 -15.84 2.35 1.16
CA ASP A 369 -14.68 2.58 0.30
C ASP A 369 -13.55 3.26 1.11
N ASP A 370 -12.37 2.66 1.06
CA ASP A 370 -11.15 3.11 1.74
C ASP A 370 -10.36 4.14 0.91
N ASN A 371 -10.78 4.44 -0.32
CA ASN A 371 -10.17 5.44 -1.20
C ASN A 371 -10.98 6.75 -1.28
N TYR A 372 -12.31 6.65 -1.33
CA TYR A 372 -13.23 7.79 -1.49
C TYR A 372 -14.46 7.66 -0.57
N PRO A 373 -15.14 8.76 -0.19
CA PRO A 373 -16.37 8.66 0.59
C PRO A 373 -17.46 7.86 -0.13
N SER A 374 -18.13 6.96 0.59
CA SER A 374 -19.24 6.15 0.09
C SER A 374 -20.31 5.95 1.18
N GLN A 375 -21.44 5.36 0.80
CA GLN A 375 -22.34 4.75 1.78
C GLN A 375 -21.73 3.45 2.32
N ARG A 376 -22.45 2.79 3.23
CA ARG A 376 -22.00 1.58 3.92
C ARG A 376 -22.62 0.32 3.30
N LEU A 377 -21.89 -0.80 3.35
CA LEU A 377 -22.45 -2.13 3.13
C LEU A 377 -23.42 -2.49 4.26
N GLU A 378 -24.69 -2.72 3.93
CA GLU A 378 -25.74 -3.00 4.91
C GLU A 378 -26.67 -4.13 4.47
N ARG A 379 -27.06 -5.00 5.42
CA ARG A 379 -28.08 -6.06 5.23
C ARG A 379 -27.65 -7.04 4.14
N LEU A 380 -26.56 -7.76 4.41
CA LEU A 380 -26.03 -8.83 3.56
C LEU A 380 -26.27 -10.17 4.24
N GLU A 381 -26.99 -11.05 3.54
CA GLU A 381 -27.27 -12.43 3.97
C GLU A 381 -26.50 -13.41 3.09
N ILE A 382 -25.59 -14.16 3.70
CA ILE A 382 -24.88 -15.29 3.07
C ILE A 382 -25.44 -16.55 3.70
N ARG A 383 -26.35 -17.25 3.01
CA ARG A 383 -27.05 -18.38 3.61
C ARG A 383 -27.21 -19.63 2.76
N ASN A 384 -27.15 -20.80 3.39
CA ASN A 384 -27.38 -22.08 2.69
C ASN A 384 -26.42 -22.33 1.51
N ASN A 385 -25.15 -21.93 1.62
CA ASN A 385 -24.16 -22.13 0.56
C ASN A 385 -23.15 -23.23 0.91
N LEU A 386 -22.65 -23.91 -0.13
CA LEU A 386 -21.49 -24.81 -0.04
C LEU A 386 -20.22 -24.07 -0.47
N PHE A 387 -19.20 -24.08 0.38
CA PHE A 387 -17.85 -23.62 0.05
C PHE A 387 -16.89 -24.81 0.10
N LEU A 388 -16.45 -25.32 -1.05
CA LEU A 388 -15.71 -26.58 -1.15
C LEU A 388 -14.36 -26.36 -1.79
N ASP A 389 -13.32 -27.06 -1.33
CA ASP A 389 -11.97 -26.92 -1.89
C ASP A 389 -11.52 -25.44 -1.95
N VAL A 390 -11.65 -24.75 -0.81
CA VAL A 390 -11.25 -23.36 -0.66
C VAL A 390 -9.82 -23.28 -0.11
N GLY A 391 -8.88 -22.86 -0.94
CA GLY A 391 -7.45 -22.74 -0.65
C GLY A 391 -6.63 -23.94 -1.11
N GLY A 392 -5.65 -24.37 -0.30
CA GLY A 392 -4.74 -25.46 -0.67
C GLY A 392 -3.95 -25.13 -1.94
N SER A 393 -4.08 -25.97 -2.97
CA SER A 393 -3.48 -25.74 -4.29
C SER A 393 -4.04 -24.51 -5.01
N TRP A 394 -5.21 -24.01 -4.60
CA TRP A 394 -5.82 -22.81 -5.16
C TRP A 394 -5.29 -21.53 -4.52
N GLY A 395 -4.96 -21.54 -3.23
CA GLY A 395 -4.38 -20.38 -2.53
C GLY A 395 -4.68 -20.31 -1.03
N SER A 396 -4.96 -19.10 -0.51
CA SER A 396 -4.91 -18.80 0.93
C SER A 396 -5.89 -19.56 1.83
N GLY A 397 -7.01 -20.04 1.28
CA GLY A 397 -8.05 -20.75 2.02
C GLY A 397 -8.84 -19.90 3.00
N ARG A 398 -8.72 -18.58 2.97
CA ARG A 398 -9.53 -17.69 3.81
C ARG A 398 -10.99 -17.75 3.35
N LEU A 399 -11.90 -18.05 4.28
CA LEU A 399 -13.30 -18.20 3.94
C LEU A 399 -14.04 -16.85 3.92
N PHE A 400 -14.05 -16.11 5.03
CA PHE A 400 -14.71 -14.80 5.11
C PHE A 400 -13.75 -13.70 5.57
N GLN A 401 -13.87 -12.52 4.96
CA GLN A 401 -13.15 -11.31 5.38
C GLN A 401 -14.10 -10.12 5.39
N LEU A 402 -14.10 -9.35 6.48
CA LEU A 402 -14.81 -8.07 6.57
C LEU A 402 -13.84 -6.95 6.94
N LEU A 403 -13.95 -5.83 6.23
CA LEU A 403 -13.13 -4.63 6.37
C LEU A 403 -14.01 -3.38 6.52
N ASP A 404 -13.51 -2.34 7.18
CA ASP A 404 -14.06 -0.97 7.20
C ASP A 404 -15.55 -0.81 7.58
N GLY A 405 -16.03 -1.63 8.52
CA GLY A 405 -17.27 -1.39 9.28
C GLY A 405 -18.58 -1.56 8.50
N THR A 406 -19.00 -2.82 8.33
CA THR A 406 -20.30 -3.24 7.76
C THR A 406 -21.46 -3.11 8.77
N SER A 407 -22.71 -3.21 8.29
CA SER A 407 -23.90 -3.33 9.13
C SER A 407 -24.73 -4.55 8.76
N ASP A 408 -25.27 -5.24 9.76
CA ASP A 408 -26.31 -6.26 9.59
C ASP A 408 -25.91 -7.36 8.60
N VAL A 409 -24.73 -7.94 8.81
CA VAL A 409 -24.26 -9.10 8.03
C VAL A 409 -24.67 -10.37 8.74
N LEU A 410 -25.42 -11.23 8.05
CA LEU A 410 -25.84 -12.56 8.49
C LEU A 410 -25.13 -13.63 7.66
N ILE A 411 -24.42 -14.52 8.33
CA ILE A 411 -23.85 -15.73 7.73
C ILE A 411 -24.52 -16.94 8.41
N ASP A 412 -25.40 -17.62 7.68
CA ASP A 412 -26.33 -18.60 8.25
C ASP A 412 -26.45 -19.89 7.45
N HIS A 413 -26.44 -21.06 8.10
CA HIS A 413 -26.63 -22.36 7.40
C HIS A 413 -25.64 -22.62 6.25
N ASN A 414 -24.38 -22.17 6.32
CA ASN A 414 -23.38 -22.50 5.30
C ASN A 414 -22.57 -23.73 5.72
N THR A 415 -22.20 -24.57 4.75
CA THR A 415 -21.20 -25.64 4.96
C THR A 415 -19.93 -25.26 4.20
N ALA A 416 -18.80 -25.17 4.92
CA ALA A 416 -17.53 -24.76 4.34
C ALA A 416 -16.37 -25.70 4.70
N LEU A 417 -15.64 -26.12 3.66
CA LEU A 417 -14.42 -26.91 3.72
C LEU A 417 -13.25 -26.10 3.16
N GLN A 418 -12.79 -25.13 3.93
CA GLN A 418 -11.64 -24.31 3.63
C GLN A 418 -10.37 -24.83 4.30
N THR A 419 -9.19 -24.46 3.79
CA THR A 419 -7.88 -24.80 4.38
C THR A 419 -7.31 -23.69 5.28
N GLY A 420 -7.81 -22.46 5.14
CA GLY A 420 -7.36 -21.28 5.88
C GLY A 420 -8.32 -20.89 7.02
N GLY A 421 -8.19 -19.65 7.50
CA GLY A 421 -9.02 -19.11 8.58
C GLY A 421 -10.49 -18.95 8.20
N LEU A 422 -11.36 -19.07 9.19
CA LEU A 422 -12.82 -19.02 9.05
C LEU A 422 -13.33 -17.60 8.77
N LEU A 423 -12.91 -16.62 9.59
CA LEU A 423 -13.37 -15.23 9.49
C LEU A 423 -12.25 -14.30 9.92
N SER A 424 -12.03 -13.24 9.15
CA SER A 424 -11.10 -12.17 9.50
C SER A 424 -11.82 -10.83 9.60
N GLY A 425 -11.69 -10.16 10.75
CA GLY A 425 -12.04 -8.74 10.92
C GLY A 425 -10.81 -7.84 10.78
N GLY A 426 -10.85 -6.84 9.90
CA GLY A 426 -9.73 -5.94 9.61
C GLY A 426 -9.94 -4.49 10.02
N ASP A 427 -8.91 -3.67 9.81
CA ASP A 427 -8.67 -2.39 10.49
C ASP A 427 -9.68 -1.26 10.18
N HIS A 428 -9.64 -0.22 11.05
CA HIS A 428 -10.47 0.99 11.13
C HIS A 428 -11.79 0.89 11.91
N ALA A 429 -12.86 0.35 11.33
CA ALA A 429 -14.22 0.47 11.88
C ALA A 429 -14.87 -0.89 12.24
N PRO A 430 -15.56 -1.00 13.39
CA PRO A 430 -16.22 -2.23 13.81
C PRO A 430 -17.45 -2.56 12.95
N HIS A 431 -17.76 -3.85 12.86
CA HIS A 431 -18.92 -4.41 12.17
C HIS A 431 -20.12 -4.51 13.13
N THR A 432 -21.21 -3.81 12.84
CA THR A 432 -22.39 -3.75 13.73
C THR A 432 -23.48 -4.72 13.29
N GLY A 433 -24.17 -5.36 14.24
CA GLY A 433 -25.27 -6.28 13.91
C GLY A 433 -24.83 -7.58 13.22
N PHE A 434 -23.56 -7.98 13.40
CA PHE A 434 -23.00 -9.20 12.79
C PHE A 434 -23.55 -10.47 13.45
N ARG A 435 -23.96 -11.44 12.62
CA ARG A 435 -24.48 -12.74 13.04
C ARG A 435 -23.81 -13.86 12.25
N PHE A 436 -23.28 -14.85 12.97
CA PHE A 436 -22.70 -16.07 12.41
C PHE A 436 -23.38 -17.26 13.10
N GLU A 437 -24.35 -17.87 12.43
CA GLU A 437 -25.26 -18.84 13.04
C GLU A 437 -25.44 -20.12 12.22
N ASN A 438 -25.65 -21.24 12.91
CA ASN A 438 -26.09 -22.49 12.27
C ASN A 438 -25.15 -22.99 11.15
N ASN A 439 -23.88 -22.62 11.11
CA ASN A 439 -22.95 -23.02 10.05
C ASN A 439 -22.20 -24.31 10.40
N ILE A 440 -21.75 -25.08 9.40
CA ILE A 440 -20.73 -26.12 9.56
C ILE A 440 -19.44 -25.67 8.87
N THR A 441 -18.35 -25.58 9.62
CA THR A 441 -17.09 -25.03 9.12
C THR A 441 -15.87 -25.67 9.79
N LEU A 442 -14.70 -25.56 9.16
CA LEU A 442 -13.44 -25.94 9.77
C LEU A 442 -12.84 -24.79 10.59
N HIS A 443 -12.27 -25.08 11.76
CA HIS A 443 -11.55 -24.07 12.57
C HIS A 443 -10.21 -23.68 11.93
N ASN A 444 -9.46 -24.70 11.51
CA ASN A 444 -8.08 -24.59 11.03
C ASN A 444 -7.20 -23.75 11.98
N ARG A 445 -6.25 -22.99 11.42
CA ARG A 445 -5.18 -22.35 12.18
C ARG A 445 -5.65 -21.35 13.23
N HIS A 446 -6.68 -20.56 12.93
CA HIS A 446 -7.08 -19.41 13.74
C HIS A 446 -8.59 -19.19 13.87
N GLY A 447 -9.44 -19.98 13.18
CA GLY A 447 -10.87 -19.78 13.22
C GLY A 447 -11.29 -18.33 12.93
N ILE A 448 -11.92 -17.66 13.89
CA ILE A 448 -12.22 -16.22 13.83
C ILE A 448 -11.01 -15.42 14.35
N ALA A 449 -10.47 -14.51 13.55
CA ALA A 449 -9.31 -13.68 13.89
C ALA A 449 -9.48 -12.22 13.45
N GLY A 450 -8.57 -11.35 13.90
CA GLY A 450 -8.51 -9.97 13.44
C GLY A 450 -7.17 -9.30 13.71
N SER A 451 -6.86 -8.24 12.95
CA SER A 451 -5.60 -7.49 13.06
C SER A 451 -5.30 -7.08 14.52
N GLY A 452 -4.07 -7.28 15.00
CA GLY A 452 -3.69 -6.86 16.35
C GLY A 452 -4.47 -7.48 17.52
N THR A 453 -5.19 -8.58 17.29
CA THR A 453 -5.91 -9.34 18.33
C THR A 453 -5.52 -10.82 18.28
N SER A 454 -5.68 -11.54 19.40
CA SER A 454 -5.69 -13.00 19.38
C SER A 454 -7.00 -13.52 18.78
N ALA A 455 -6.97 -14.73 18.24
CA ALA A 455 -8.14 -15.41 17.70
C ALA A 455 -9.26 -15.62 18.75
N GLY A 456 -10.49 -15.84 18.26
CA GLY A 456 -11.66 -16.13 19.06
C GLY A 456 -12.32 -14.89 19.68
N LEU A 457 -12.74 -15.01 20.95
CA LEU A 457 -13.43 -13.97 21.71
C LEU A 457 -12.78 -12.58 21.60
N PRO A 458 -11.45 -12.39 21.71
CA PRO A 458 -10.85 -11.06 21.62
C PRO A 458 -11.01 -10.41 20.25
N ALA A 459 -10.98 -11.19 19.16
CA ALA A 459 -11.26 -10.69 17.82
C ALA A 459 -12.73 -10.30 17.67
N LEU A 460 -13.65 -11.13 18.20
CA LEU A 460 -15.08 -10.84 18.22
C LEU A 460 -15.40 -9.56 18.99
N ASP A 461 -14.86 -9.40 20.20
CA ASP A 461 -15.08 -8.21 21.04
C ASP A 461 -14.58 -6.93 20.37
N ARG A 462 -13.46 -7.02 19.63
CA ARG A 462 -12.83 -5.86 18.99
C ARG A 462 -13.54 -5.44 17.71
N TYR A 463 -13.82 -6.39 16.82
CA TYR A 463 -14.24 -6.12 15.44
C TYR A 463 -15.72 -6.37 15.21
N PHE A 464 -16.36 -7.21 16.03
CA PHE A 464 -17.77 -7.59 15.91
C PHE A 464 -18.51 -7.37 17.24
N PRO A 465 -18.54 -6.12 17.75
CA PRO A 465 -19.13 -5.83 19.05
C PRO A 465 -20.60 -6.23 19.07
N ALA A 466 -21.02 -6.90 20.16
CA ALA A 466 -22.37 -7.43 20.33
C ALA A 466 -22.82 -8.38 19.19
N SER A 467 -21.87 -9.09 18.58
CA SER A 467 -22.19 -10.13 17.59
C SER A 467 -22.92 -11.32 18.21
N VAL A 468 -23.71 -12.01 17.37
CA VAL A 468 -24.33 -13.29 17.71
C VAL A 468 -23.56 -14.39 16.99
N VAL A 469 -22.87 -15.23 17.75
CA VAL A 469 -22.15 -16.40 17.22
C VAL A 469 -22.62 -17.64 17.97
N ARG A 470 -23.53 -18.42 17.38
CA ARG A 470 -24.15 -19.58 18.05
C ARG A 470 -24.62 -20.65 17.07
N ARG A 471 -24.80 -21.86 17.58
CA ARG A 471 -25.21 -23.09 16.88
C ARG A 471 -24.36 -23.43 15.67
N ASN A 472 -23.11 -22.97 15.64
CA ASN A 472 -22.16 -23.36 14.61
C ASN A 472 -21.47 -24.65 15.03
N VAL A 473 -21.29 -25.56 14.08
CA VAL A 473 -20.40 -26.71 14.18
C VAL A 473 -19.04 -26.28 13.62
N ILE A 474 -18.07 -26.06 14.52
CA ILE A 474 -16.73 -25.57 14.20
C ILE A 474 -15.75 -26.71 14.45
N VAL A 475 -15.49 -27.49 13.41
CA VAL A 475 -14.66 -28.71 13.47
C VAL A 475 -13.22 -28.36 13.83
N GLY A 476 -12.68 -29.04 14.85
CA GLY A 476 -11.33 -28.82 15.36
C GLY A 476 -11.13 -27.52 16.16
N GLY A 477 -12.21 -26.80 16.49
CA GLY A 477 -12.15 -25.60 17.32
C GLY A 477 -12.22 -25.90 18.82
N SER A 478 -12.00 -24.87 19.66
CA SER A 478 -12.11 -24.99 21.11
C SER A 478 -13.25 -24.15 21.68
N ALA A 479 -14.04 -24.73 22.59
CA ALA A 479 -15.11 -24.01 23.29
C ALA A 479 -14.63 -22.79 24.09
N SER A 480 -13.35 -22.72 24.46
CA SER A 480 -12.77 -21.56 25.16
C SER A 480 -12.59 -20.33 24.27
N GLU A 481 -12.60 -20.50 22.95
CA GLU A 481 -12.31 -19.43 21.98
C GLU A 481 -13.57 -18.76 21.43
N TYR A 482 -14.77 -19.28 21.73
CA TYR A 482 -16.03 -18.84 21.12
C TYR A 482 -17.10 -18.59 22.18
N PRO A 483 -18.17 -17.82 21.84
CA PRO A 483 -19.34 -17.73 22.69
C PRO A 483 -19.94 -19.11 22.97
N ARG A 484 -20.59 -19.22 24.13
CA ARG A 484 -21.35 -20.42 24.50
C ARG A 484 -22.43 -20.72 23.45
N ASP A 485 -22.89 -21.97 23.39
CA ASP A 485 -23.89 -22.45 22.43
C ASP A 485 -23.33 -22.72 21.02
N ASN A 486 -22.07 -23.16 20.88
CA ASN A 486 -21.49 -23.69 19.64
C ASN A 486 -20.98 -25.13 19.85
N PHE A 487 -20.77 -25.87 18.76
CA PHE A 487 -20.34 -27.28 18.76
C PHE A 487 -18.94 -27.43 18.18
N PHE A 488 -18.13 -28.32 18.76
CA PHE A 488 -16.71 -28.49 18.42
C PHE A 488 -16.31 -29.96 18.26
N PRO A 489 -16.82 -30.66 17.22
CA PRO A 489 -16.35 -32.00 16.91
C PRO A 489 -14.84 -32.00 16.59
N PRO A 490 -14.07 -33.01 17.01
CA PRO A 490 -12.63 -33.03 16.79
C PRO A 490 -12.25 -33.29 15.32
N ALA A 491 -13.03 -34.10 14.60
CA ALA A 491 -12.81 -34.38 13.18
C ALA A 491 -14.07 -34.14 12.33
N LEU A 492 -13.87 -34.05 11.01
CA LEU A 492 -14.96 -33.84 10.05
C LEU A 492 -15.91 -35.04 10.00
N ASP A 493 -15.38 -36.25 10.19
CA ASP A 493 -16.17 -37.50 10.21
C ASP A 493 -17.16 -37.53 11.38
N ASP A 494 -16.88 -36.83 12.49
CA ASP A 494 -17.76 -36.73 13.65
C ASP A 494 -18.99 -35.82 13.42
N VAL A 495 -19.01 -35.07 12.31
CA VAL A 495 -20.16 -34.22 11.94
C VAL A 495 -21.37 -35.08 11.58
N GLY A 496 -21.16 -36.26 11.00
CA GLY A 496 -22.25 -37.18 10.61
C GLY A 496 -22.96 -36.80 9.30
N PHE A 497 -22.21 -36.27 8.33
CA PHE A 497 -22.68 -36.09 6.94
C PHE A 497 -23.09 -37.42 6.29
N ALA A 498 -24.02 -37.37 5.33
CA ALA A 498 -24.43 -38.55 4.56
C ALA A 498 -23.28 -39.21 3.80
N SER A 499 -22.43 -38.40 3.13
CA SER A 499 -21.10 -38.78 2.68
C SER A 499 -20.41 -37.54 2.12
N HIS A 500 -19.64 -36.86 2.96
CA HIS A 500 -18.92 -35.67 2.53
C HIS A 500 -17.97 -36.01 1.37
N ARG A 501 -17.30 -37.17 1.39
CA ARG A 501 -16.39 -37.67 0.32
C ARG A 501 -17.05 -37.75 -1.05
N ASP A 502 -18.35 -38.07 -1.11
CA ASP A 502 -19.11 -38.12 -2.36
C ASP A 502 -19.76 -36.77 -2.73
N GLY A 503 -19.54 -35.72 -1.95
CA GLY A 503 -20.17 -34.41 -2.14
C GLY A 503 -21.56 -34.28 -1.53
N ARG A 504 -21.95 -35.20 -0.64
CA ARG A 504 -23.25 -35.22 0.05
C ARG A 504 -23.12 -34.66 1.46
N PHE A 505 -23.50 -33.39 1.62
CA PHE A 505 -23.22 -32.57 2.80
C PHE A 505 -24.42 -32.39 3.73
N ARG A 506 -25.54 -33.05 3.46
CA ARG A 506 -26.65 -33.14 4.42
C ARG A 506 -26.28 -34.00 5.62
N LEU A 507 -26.75 -33.62 6.80
CA LEU A 507 -26.58 -34.43 8.00
C LEU A 507 -27.47 -35.68 7.94
N THR A 508 -26.98 -36.79 8.47
CA THR A 508 -27.82 -37.96 8.70
C THR A 508 -28.65 -37.79 9.97
N ARG A 509 -29.75 -38.53 10.09
CA ARG A 509 -30.53 -38.62 11.35
C ARG A 509 -29.72 -39.09 12.56
N HIS A 510 -28.54 -39.68 12.33
CA HIS A 510 -27.64 -40.17 13.37
C HIS A 510 -26.55 -39.15 13.74
N SER A 511 -26.47 -38.02 13.03
CA SER A 511 -25.58 -36.92 13.40
C SER A 511 -25.94 -36.40 14.80
N PRO A 512 -24.96 -36.16 15.67
CA PRO A 512 -25.20 -35.52 16.97
C PRO A 512 -25.70 -34.06 16.82
N PHE A 513 -25.60 -33.49 15.62
CA PHE A 513 -26.01 -32.13 15.32
C PHE A 513 -27.32 -32.06 14.52
N SER A 514 -28.01 -33.19 14.30
CA SER A 514 -29.30 -33.16 13.60
C SER A 514 -30.32 -32.32 14.38
N ARG A 515 -31.01 -31.42 13.68
CA ARG A 515 -31.98 -30.46 14.22
C ARG A 515 -31.42 -29.53 15.30
N ALA A 516 -30.10 -29.34 15.34
CA ALA A 516 -29.44 -28.57 16.38
C ALA A 516 -29.41 -27.05 16.11
N ALA A 517 -29.80 -26.60 14.91
CA ALA A 517 -29.85 -25.18 14.56
C ALA A 517 -30.91 -24.42 15.37
N THR A 518 -30.76 -23.11 15.41
CA THR A 518 -31.67 -22.19 16.12
C THR A 518 -33.12 -22.19 15.60
N ASP A 519 -33.35 -22.68 14.38
CA ASP A 519 -34.66 -22.79 13.74
C ASP A 519 -35.22 -24.22 13.70
N GLY A 520 -34.56 -25.17 14.39
CA GLY A 520 -34.95 -26.58 14.45
C GLY A 520 -34.58 -27.40 13.21
N ARG A 521 -33.81 -26.83 12.27
CA ARG A 521 -33.20 -27.55 11.14
C ARG A 521 -31.80 -28.05 11.48
N ASP A 522 -31.20 -28.79 10.56
CA ASP A 522 -29.80 -29.19 10.63
C ASP A 522 -28.91 -27.95 10.40
N PRO A 523 -27.85 -27.72 11.21
CA PRO A 523 -26.85 -26.71 10.88
C PRO A 523 -26.13 -27.09 9.58
N GLY A 524 -25.60 -26.09 8.88
CA GLY A 524 -24.96 -26.23 7.58
C GLY A 524 -25.94 -26.09 6.42
N ALA A 525 -25.40 -26.25 5.21
CA ALA A 525 -26.16 -26.12 3.99
C ALA A 525 -26.99 -27.38 3.70
N ASP A 526 -28.26 -27.16 3.34
CA ASP A 526 -29.21 -28.19 2.90
C ASP A 526 -29.25 -28.33 1.37
N ILE A 527 -28.05 -28.33 0.77
CA ILE A 527 -27.84 -28.58 -0.66
C ILE A 527 -26.65 -29.53 -0.80
N ASP A 528 -26.63 -30.31 -1.88
CA ASP A 528 -25.50 -31.19 -2.22
C ASP A 528 -24.72 -30.62 -3.41
N ALA A 529 -23.45 -31.01 -3.51
CA ALA A 529 -22.60 -30.56 -4.61
C ALA A 529 -23.04 -31.20 -5.95
N PRO A 530 -23.05 -30.45 -7.07
CA PRO A 530 -23.32 -31.02 -8.38
C PRO A 530 -22.13 -31.86 -8.89
N GLY A 531 -22.40 -33.12 -9.31
CA GLY A 531 -21.41 -34.06 -9.88
C GLY A 531 -20.55 -34.79 -8.84
N PRO A 532 -19.66 -35.73 -9.26
CA PRO A 532 -18.83 -36.49 -8.33
C PRO A 532 -17.75 -35.59 -7.70
N ALA A 533 -17.97 -35.15 -6.45
CA ALA A 533 -16.99 -34.43 -5.62
C ALA A 533 -15.84 -35.33 -5.11
N ALA A 534 -15.80 -36.60 -5.53
CA ALA A 534 -14.93 -37.64 -5.00
C ALA A 534 -13.43 -37.40 -5.20
N SER A 535 -13.03 -36.57 -6.18
CA SER A 535 -11.61 -36.25 -6.41
C SER A 535 -11.09 -35.08 -5.55
N SER A 536 -11.96 -34.21 -5.01
CA SER A 536 -11.56 -32.97 -4.33
C SER A 536 -11.32 -33.12 -2.82
N LEU A 537 -11.91 -34.13 -2.19
CA LEU A 537 -11.74 -34.40 -0.75
C LEU A 537 -10.57 -35.33 -0.40
N ALA A 538 -10.06 -36.09 -1.39
CA ALA A 538 -8.87 -36.92 -1.21
C ALA A 538 -7.62 -36.10 -0.85
N LEU A 539 -7.59 -34.81 -1.22
CA LEU A 539 -6.53 -33.85 -0.85
C LEU A 539 -6.64 -33.34 0.60
N LEU A 540 -7.82 -33.43 1.22
CA LEU A 540 -8.05 -33.02 2.62
C LEU A 540 -7.85 -34.18 3.61
N GLY A 541 -7.93 -35.44 3.15
CA GLY A 541 -7.78 -36.66 3.96
C GLY A 541 -6.37 -37.22 4.11
N ALA A 542 -5.33 -36.64 3.49
CA ALA A 542 -3.96 -37.16 3.56
C ALA A 542 -3.20 -36.77 4.86
N ARG A 543 -3.87 -36.75 6.02
CA ARG A 543 -3.25 -36.47 7.33
C ARG A 543 -3.73 -37.33 8.50
N ASP A 544 -4.38 -38.46 8.24
CA ASP A 544 -4.51 -39.53 9.23
C ASP A 544 -3.60 -40.70 8.86
N ASP A 545 -2.43 -40.77 9.49
CA ASP A 545 -1.74 -42.04 9.71
C ASP A 545 -0.84 -41.95 10.95
N THR A 546 -1.36 -42.45 12.06
CA THR A 546 -0.56 -42.90 13.21
C THR A 546 -0.24 -44.38 13.02
N ALA A 547 0.99 -44.71 12.64
CA ALA A 547 1.57 -46.04 12.85
C ALA A 547 2.96 -45.92 13.48
N ARG A 548 3.12 -46.61 14.60
CA ARG A 548 4.30 -46.65 15.48
C ARG A 548 5.55 -47.16 14.77
N THR A 549 6.65 -46.40 14.86
CA THR A 549 8.01 -46.93 14.82
C THR A 549 8.86 -46.18 15.87
N PRO A 550 9.48 -46.88 16.84
CA PRO A 550 10.35 -46.26 17.83
C PRO A 550 11.77 -46.10 17.28
N GLY A 551 12.35 -44.91 17.40
CA GLY A 551 13.80 -44.70 17.29
C GLY A 551 14.32 -44.17 15.96
N ALA A 552 13.93 -42.94 15.57
CA ALA A 552 14.80 -42.04 14.82
C ALA A 552 14.34 -40.59 15.09
N VAL A 553 15.10 -39.87 15.92
CA VAL A 553 14.91 -38.43 16.15
C VAL A 553 15.42 -37.68 14.92
N LEU A 554 14.53 -36.99 14.18
CA LEU A 554 14.79 -35.77 13.38
C LEU A 554 13.45 -35.06 13.02
N PRO A 555 13.41 -33.72 12.78
CA PRO A 555 12.66 -32.79 13.64
C PRO A 555 11.51 -31.99 12.98
N ALA A 556 10.76 -31.26 13.81
CA ALA A 556 9.72 -30.29 13.43
C ALA A 556 10.23 -29.10 12.59
N GLY A 557 9.47 -28.68 11.56
CA GLY A 557 9.62 -27.40 10.82
C GLY A 557 9.47 -27.56 9.28
N GLY A 558 8.93 -26.61 8.49
CA GLY A 558 8.58 -25.24 8.84
C GLY A 558 7.91 -24.43 7.71
N ALA A 559 7.16 -23.42 8.15
CA ALA A 559 6.78 -22.22 7.42
C ALA A 559 7.95 -21.19 7.31
N ALA A 560 9.16 -21.60 7.74
CA ALA A 560 10.33 -20.75 7.82
C ALA A 560 10.93 -20.32 6.46
N PRO A 561 10.96 -21.14 5.38
CA PRO A 561 11.61 -20.72 4.14
C PRO A 561 10.80 -19.66 3.38
N GLU A 562 9.46 -19.72 3.35
CA GLU A 562 8.65 -18.71 2.62
C GLU A 562 8.71 -17.32 3.27
N ILE A 563 8.57 -17.23 4.59
CA ILE A 563 8.71 -15.97 5.33
C ILE A 563 10.14 -15.45 5.20
N GLY A 564 11.15 -16.34 5.26
CA GLY A 564 12.54 -15.99 5.05
C GLY A 564 12.77 -15.33 3.70
N VAL A 565 12.19 -15.87 2.61
CA VAL A 565 12.33 -15.33 1.24
C VAL A 565 11.71 -13.93 1.14
N VAL A 566 10.52 -13.71 1.70
CA VAL A 566 9.87 -12.39 1.69
C VAL A 566 10.69 -11.37 2.48
N LEU A 567 11.13 -11.73 3.70
CA LEU A 567 11.94 -10.84 4.54
C LEU A 567 13.28 -10.52 3.88
N PHE A 568 13.90 -11.49 3.20
CA PHE A 568 15.13 -11.30 2.44
C PHE A 568 14.95 -10.27 1.32
N TRP A 569 13.97 -10.47 0.43
CA TRP A 569 13.76 -9.58 -0.71
C TRP A 569 13.26 -8.20 -0.30
N LEU A 570 12.43 -8.11 0.74
CA LEU A 570 12.01 -6.82 1.30
C LEU A 570 13.20 -6.04 1.87
N ALA A 571 14.05 -6.68 2.68
CA ALA A 571 15.22 -6.03 3.24
C ALA A 571 16.24 -5.64 2.15
N PHE A 572 16.45 -6.51 1.16
CA PHE A 572 17.30 -6.24 0.01
C PHE A 572 16.80 -5.04 -0.82
N ALA A 573 15.50 -5.02 -1.16
CA ALA A 573 14.89 -3.94 -1.92
C ALA A 573 14.94 -2.60 -1.16
N LEU A 574 14.67 -2.60 0.14
CA LEU A 574 14.74 -1.39 0.97
C LEU A 574 16.18 -0.88 1.10
N LEU A 575 17.16 -1.76 1.31
CA LEU A 575 18.59 -1.38 1.32
C LEU A 575 19.00 -0.80 -0.05
N GLY A 576 18.63 -1.47 -1.13
CA GLY A 576 18.87 -1.00 -2.50
C GLY A 576 18.22 0.36 -2.78
N TYR A 577 17.00 0.57 -2.30
CA TYR A 577 16.32 1.86 -2.39
C TYR A 577 17.06 2.95 -1.63
N VAL A 578 17.46 2.73 -0.37
CA VAL A 578 18.14 3.78 0.43
C VAL A 578 19.49 4.18 -0.14
N TYR A 579 20.28 3.23 -0.67
CA TYR A 579 21.63 3.51 -1.18
C TYR A 579 21.66 3.96 -2.65
N LEU A 580 20.73 3.49 -3.49
CA LEU A 580 20.75 3.73 -4.94
C LEU A 580 19.43 4.28 -5.45
N GLY A 581 18.31 3.68 -5.04
CA GLY A 581 16.98 4.04 -5.54
C GLY A 581 16.56 5.47 -5.24
N TYR A 582 16.66 5.94 -4.00
CA TYR A 582 16.25 7.29 -3.61
C TYR A 582 17.11 8.38 -4.27
N PRO A 583 18.46 8.32 -4.27
CA PRO A 583 19.27 9.27 -5.03
C PRO A 583 18.91 9.32 -6.51
N LEU A 584 18.64 8.16 -7.12
CA LEU A 584 18.20 8.07 -8.52
C LEU A 584 16.83 8.71 -8.71
N VAL A 585 15.85 8.40 -7.85
CA VAL A 585 14.51 9.01 -7.88
C VAL A 585 14.63 10.53 -7.71
N ALA A 586 15.37 11.02 -6.72
CA ALA A 586 15.57 12.45 -6.50
C ALA A 586 16.24 13.12 -7.72
N ALA A 587 17.22 12.47 -8.35
CA ALA A 587 17.87 12.97 -9.57
C ALA A 587 16.91 13.00 -10.77
N LEU A 588 16.18 11.91 -11.03
CA LEU A 588 15.20 11.81 -12.12
C LEU A 588 14.05 12.80 -11.94
N THR A 589 13.51 12.93 -10.72
CA THR A 589 12.49 13.93 -10.41
C THR A 589 13.04 15.34 -10.59
N ALA A 590 14.32 15.60 -10.25
CA ALA A 590 14.94 16.89 -10.52
C ALA A 590 15.11 17.19 -12.02
N LEU A 591 15.18 16.17 -12.88
CA LEU A 591 15.22 16.33 -14.34
C LEU A 591 13.84 16.66 -14.93
N VAL A 592 12.76 16.08 -14.38
CA VAL A 592 11.41 16.23 -14.92
C VAL A 592 10.62 17.38 -14.25
N GLN A 593 10.83 17.61 -12.96
CA GLN A 593 10.02 18.49 -12.11
C GLN A 593 10.87 19.53 -11.37
N SER A 594 11.88 20.09 -12.04
CA SER A 594 12.69 21.18 -11.47
C SER A 594 11.83 22.41 -11.19
N LYS A 595 11.87 22.91 -9.95
CA LYS A 595 11.23 24.16 -9.51
C LYS A 595 12.31 25.23 -9.36
N PRO A 596 12.71 25.95 -10.42
CA PRO A 596 13.65 27.06 -10.28
C PRO A 596 13.09 28.12 -9.34
N HIS A 597 13.96 28.78 -8.60
CA HIS A 597 13.62 29.95 -7.80
C HIS A 597 14.36 31.17 -8.34
N HIS A 598 13.78 32.34 -8.08
CA HIS A 598 14.36 33.60 -8.53
C HIS A 598 15.57 33.97 -7.67
N ARG A 599 16.72 34.17 -8.32
CA ARG A 599 17.97 34.63 -7.70
C ARG A 599 18.34 35.98 -8.30
N ALA A 600 18.58 36.97 -7.44
CA ALA A 600 19.00 38.32 -7.87
C ALA A 600 20.01 38.90 -6.87
N PRO A 601 20.89 39.83 -7.30
CA PRO A 601 21.89 40.45 -6.43
C PRO A 601 21.25 41.50 -5.49
N ILE A 602 20.39 41.04 -4.58
CA ILE A 602 19.80 41.88 -3.53
C ILE A 602 20.72 42.01 -2.32
N GLU A 603 20.57 43.09 -1.57
CA GLU A 603 21.35 43.37 -0.35
C GLU A 603 20.43 43.71 0.83
N PRO A 604 19.61 42.76 1.33
CA PRO A 604 18.79 43.00 2.53
C PRO A 604 19.64 43.27 3.77
N THR A 605 19.03 43.78 4.84
CA THR A 605 19.74 43.84 6.13
C THR A 605 19.98 42.43 6.68
N VAL A 606 21.20 42.16 7.16
CA VAL A 606 21.64 40.83 7.62
C VAL A 606 22.17 40.90 9.04
N SER A 607 21.74 39.97 9.89
CA SER A 607 22.37 39.73 11.20
C SER A 607 23.08 38.37 11.19
N VAL A 608 24.39 38.37 11.38
CA VAL A 608 25.19 37.16 11.56
C VAL A 608 25.29 36.85 13.05
N ILE A 609 24.68 35.74 13.46
CA ILE A 609 24.69 35.28 14.85
C ILE A 609 25.80 34.24 15.01
N VAL A 610 26.78 34.57 15.83
CA VAL A 610 27.90 33.69 16.21
C VAL A 610 27.69 33.21 17.64
N LEU A 611 27.64 31.89 17.82
CA LEU A 611 27.51 31.27 19.14
C LEU A 611 28.88 30.84 19.63
N ALA A 612 29.22 31.22 20.87
CA ALA A 612 30.53 30.98 21.45
C ALA A 612 30.42 30.43 22.89
N TYR A 613 31.27 29.46 23.21
CA TYR A 613 31.49 28.96 24.57
C TYR A 613 32.95 28.53 24.69
N ASN A 614 33.72 29.25 25.50
CA ASN A 614 35.17 29.06 25.65
C ASN A 614 35.94 28.99 24.31
N GLU A 615 35.76 30.03 23.48
CA GLU A 615 36.33 30.14 22.12
C GLU A 615 37.33 31.30 21.98
N GLY A 616 37.87 31.84 23.09
CA GLY A 616 38.73 33.04 23.10
C GLY A 616 39.88 32.99 22.08
N GLU A 617 40.59 31.86 22.02
CA GLU A 617 41.74 31.64 21.12
C GLU A 617 41.43 31.79 19.62
N ARG A 618 40.19 31.52 19.18
CA ARG A 618 39.81 31.54 17.75
C ARG A 618 38.82 32.64 17.38
N LEU A 619 38.16 33.23 18.37
CA LEU A 619 37.08 34.17 18.14
C LEU A 619 37.55 35.45 17.42
N ALA A 620 38.74 35.97 17.74
CA ALA A 620 39.31 37.13 17.07
C ALA A 620 39.44 36.90 15.54
N ALA A 621 40.08 35.80 15.14
CA ALA A 621 40.22 35.43 13.73
C ALA A 621 38.87 35.21 13.03
N ARG A 622 37.88 34.69 13.77
CA ARG A 622 36.52 34.53 13.27
C ARG A 622 35.81 35.87 13.06
N ILE A 623 35.90 36.79 14.00
CA ILE A 623 35.32 38.13 13.88
C ILE A 623 35.96 38.89 12.71
N GLU A 624 37.29 38.83 12.57
CA GLU A 624 37.98 39.43 11.41
C GLU A 624 37.51 38.84 10.08
N ASN A 625 37.27 37.52 10.04
CA ASN A 625 36.71 36.88 8.85
C ASN A 625 35.31 37.39 8.51
N LEU A 626 34.45 37.66 9.52
CA LEU A 626 33.12 38.22 9.30
C LEU A 626 33.16 39.70 8.92
N LEU A 627 34.08 40.47 9.49
CA LEU A 627 34.29 41.88 9.12
C LEU A 627 34.89 42.06 7.71
N ALA A 628 35.50 41.00 7.18
CA ALA A 628 36.05 40.95 5.82
C ALA A 628 35.09 40.37 4.78
N LEU A 629 33.83 40.12 5.12
CA LEU A 629 32.80 39.70 4.16
C LEU A 629 32.53 40.81 3.13
N ASP A 630 32.29 40.40 1.89
CA ASP A 630 31.89 41.29 0.80
C ASP A 630 30.39 41.62 0.90
N TYR A 631 30.06 42.50 1.85
CA TYR A 631 28.70 42.98 2.12
C TYR A 631 28.70 44.41 2.68
N PRO A 632 27.71 45.26 2.36
CA PRO A 632 27.64 46.63 2.88
C PRO A 632 27.63 46.67 4.42
N ARG A 633 28.54 47.44 5.02
CA ARG A 633 28.75 47.47 6.48
C ARG A 633 27.55 48.05 7.25
N ASP A 634 26.85 49.01 6.65
CA ASP A 634 25.63 49.61 7.18
C ASP A 634 24.44 48.63 7.20
N ARG A 635 24.52 47.53 6.46
CA ARG A 635 23.50 46.49 6.36
C ARG A 635 23.89 45.16 7.02
N LEU A 636 25.06 45.10 7.67
CA LEU A 636 25.57 43.91 8.33
C LEU A 636 25.70 44.12 9.83
N GLU A 637 24.92 43.37 10.60
CA GLU A 637 25.04 43.27 12.04
C GLU A 637 25.76 41.97 12.41
N ILE A 638 26.78 42.03 13.28
CA ILE A 638 27.43 40.84 13.83
C ILE A 638 27.08 40.75 15.31
N VAL A 639 26.44 39.66 15.72
CA VAL A 639 26.02 39.41 17.10
C VAL A 639 26.73 38.17 17.64
N VAL A 640 27.53 38.33 18.68
CA VAL A 640 28.22 37.24 19.37
C VAL A 640 27.48 36.89 20.67
N GLY A 641 26.87 35.71 20.72
CA GLY A 641 26.25 35.14 21.92
C GLY A 641 27.23 34.25 22.67
N SER A 642 27.64 34.66 23.87
CA SER A 642 28.54 33.86 24.72
C SER A 642 27.74 33.16 25.82
N ASP A 643 27.65 31.83 25.77
CA ASP A 643 26.77 31.00 26.63
C ASP A 643 27.49 30.50 27.89
N GLY A 644 27.72 31.37 28.87
CA GLY A 644 28.40 31.00 30.12
C GLY A 644 29.89 30.72 29.94
N SER A 645 30.59 31.41 29.03
CA SER A 645 32.05 31.29 28.89
C SER A 645 32.76 31.68 30.19
N THR A 646 33.81 30.94 30.52
CA THR A 646 34.67 31.15 31.70
C THR A 646 36.07 31.64 31.34
N ASP A 647 36.42 31.65 30.06
CA ASP A 647 37.67 32.19 29.53
C ASP A 647 37.53 33.65 29.07
N ASP A 648 38.50 34.14 28.31
CA ASP A 648 38.53 35.50 27.77
C ASP A 648 37.62 35.72 26.54
N THR A 649 36.73 34.77 26.18
CA THR A 649 35.81 34.88 25.02
C THR A 649 35.07 36.22 24.97
N VAL A 650 34.45 36.63 26.09
CA VAL A 650 33.64 37.87 26.15
C VAL A 650 34.52 39.10 26.04
N ALA A 651 35.70 39.09 26.69
CA ALA A 651 36.65 40.20 26.64
C ALA A 651 37.20 40.37 25.21
N CYS A 652 37.60 39.28 24.56
CA CYS A 652 38.02 39.24 23.17
C CYS A 652 36.95 39.83 22.24
N ALA A 653 35.69 39.38 22.35
CA ALA A 653 34.60 39.88 21.50
C ALA A 653 34.34 41.39 21.70
N ARG A 654 34.40 41.88 22.95
CA ARG A 654 34.14 43.29 23.28
C ARG A 654 35.17 44.26 22.70
N GLN A 655 36.40 43.81 22.44
CA GLN A 655 37.41 44.64 21.75
C GLN A 655 36.94 45.07 20.35
N TYR A 656 36.03 44.32 19.74
CA TYR A 656 35.46 44.62 18.43
C TYR A 656 34.16 45.44 18.47
N ALA A 657 33.70 45.87 19.65
CA ALA A 657 32.46 46.62 19.79
C ALA A 657 32.47 47.93 19.00
N GLN A 658 33.61 48.63 18.97
CA GLN A 658 33.80 49.85 18.16
C GLN A 658 33.76 49.59 16.64
N ARG A 659 33.94 48.34 16.22
CA ARG A 659 33.87 47.91 14.82
C ARG A 659 32.50 47.31 14.46
N GLY A 660 31.48 47.54 15.29
CA GLY A 660 30.09 47.15 15.02
C GLY A 660 29.69 45.75 15.49
N VAL A 661 30.51 45.10 16.33
CA VAL A 661 30.20 43.77 16.89
C VAL A 661 29.41 43.90 18.18
N ASN A 662 28.19 43.36 18.22
CA ASN A 662 27.35 43.32 19.42
C ASN A 662 27.60 42.04 20.22
N VAL A 663 27.97 42.17 21.48
CA VAL A 663 28.27 41.02 22.35
C VAL A 663 27.17 40.85 23.39
N ARG A 664 26.57 39.66 23.41
CA ARG A 664 25.53 39.26 24.36
C ARG A 664 26.07 38.14 25.26
N PRO A 665 26.57 38.47 26.46
CA PRO A 665 27.02 37.47 27.41
C PRO A 665 25.84 36.93 28.22
N PHE A 666 25.81 35.61 28.40
CA PHE A 666 24.88 34.91 29.29
C PHE A 666 25.65 34.34 30.48
N PRO A 667 25.20 34.57 31.72
CA PRO A 667 25.96 34.18 32.91
C PRO A 667 25.94 32.67 33.16
N VAL A 668 24.93 31.97 32.67
CA VAL A 668 24.74 30.53 32.85
C VAL A 668 24.73 29.85 31.49
N ARG A 669 25.43 28.72 31.39
CA ARG A 669 25.45 27.88 30.19
C ARG A 669 24.13 27.14 30.03
N ARG A 670 23.37 27.48 29.00
CA ARG A 670 21.99 26.98 28.78
C ARG A 670 21.84 26.14 27.52
N GLY A 671 22.84 26.13 26.64
CA GLY A 671 22.85 25.41 25.38
C GLY A 671 22.44 26.28 24.19
N LYS A 672 22.81 25.78 22.99
CA LYS A 672 22.71 26.51 21.73
C LYS A 672 21.29 27.01 21.42
N PRO A 673 20.23 26.19 21.60
CA PRO A 673 18.87 26.63 21.32
C PRO A 673 18.40 27.80 22.21
N ALA A 674 18.82 27.83 23.48
CA ALA A 674 18.42 28.90 24.40
C ALA A 674 18.97 30.25 23.95
N VAL A 675 20.25 30.29 23.53
CA VAL A 675 20.86 31.50 23.00
C VAL A 675 20.24 31.91 21.67
N ILE A 676 19.98 30.98 20.76
CA ILE A 676 19.29 31.26 19.49
C ILE A 676 17.93 31.91 19.74
N ASN A 677 17.14 31.38 20.68
CA ASN A 677 15.82 31.92 21.02
C ASN A 677 15.84 33.35 21.55
N GLU A 678 16.94 33.77 22.17
CA GLU A 678 17.08 35.13 22.69
C GLU A 678 17.66 36.08 21.64
N LEU A 679 18.61 35.61 20.83
CA LEU A 679 19.30 36.46 19.86
C LEU A 679 18.47 36.72 18.61
N VAL A 680 17.81 35.71 18.04
CA VAL A 680 17.10 35.84 16.76
C VAL A 680 15.97 36.88 16.81
N PRO A 681 15.10 36.93 17.85
CA PRO A 681 14.08 37.97 17.94
C PRO A 681 14.65 39.38 18.08
N SER A 682 15.83 39.52 18.70
CA SER A 682 16.50 40.80 18.93
C SER A 682 17.38 41.28 17.77
N ALA A 683 17.58 40.43 16.75
CA ALA A 683 18.38 40.73 15.57
C ALA A 683 17.71 41.81 14.71
N ARG A 684 18.51 42.73 14.17
CA ARG A 684 18.01 43.87 13.36
C ARG A 684 17.79 43.51 11.90
N GLY A 685 18.53 42.53 11.39
CA GLY A 685 18.47 42.10 10.01
C GLY A 685 17.14 41.45 9.64
N GLU A 686 16.68 41.70 8.42
CA GLU A 686 15.60 40.94 7.79
C GLU A 686 15.97 39.47 7.61
N ILE A 687 17.25 39.21 7.30
CA ILE A 687 17.82 37.87 7.15
C ILE A 687 18.77 37.59 8.31
N VAL A 688 18.64 36.41 8.92
CA VAL A 688 19.53 35.95 9.99
C VAL A 688 20.40 34.83 9.45
N VAL A 689 21.72 35.00 9.56
CA VAL A 689 22.74 34.01 9.20
C VAL A 689 23.26 33.35 10.47
N PHE A 690 23.14 32.04 10.56
CA PHE A 690 23.67 31.26 11.67
C PHE A 690 25.10 30.83 11.38
N ALA A 691 25.99 31.13 12.32
CA ALA A 691 27.42 30.87 12.24
C ALA A 691 27.94 30.26 13.55
N ASP A 692 28.91 29.34 13.43
CA ASP A 692 29.72 28.88 14.56
C ASP A 692 31.00 29.73 14.68
N ALA A 693 31.61 29.72 15.87
CA ALA A 693 32.92 30.30 16.11
C ALA A 693 34.05 29.55 15.37
N ARG A 694 33.83 28.27 15.04
CA ARG A 694 34.84 27.40 14.43
C ARG A 694 35.05 27.59 12.92
N GLN A 695 33.99 27.71 12.12
CA GLN A 695 34.14 27.69 10.66
C GLN A 695 34.53 29.05 10.10
N ARG A 696 35.22 29.07 8.96
CA ARG A 696 35.58 30.30 8.23
C ARG A 696 34.71 30.46 6.99
N PHE A 697 34.09 31.61 6.81
CA PHE A 697 33.27 31.88 5.62
C PHE A 697 34.12 32.39 4.47
N ASP A 698 33.75 32.02 3.25
CA ASP A 698 34.26 32.67 2.05
C ASP A 698 33.77 34.13 1.96
N ARG A 699 34.53 35.02 1.31
CA ARG A 699 34.22 36.47 1.28
C ARG A 699 32.84 36.76 0.71
N GLY A 700 32.44 36.05 -0.34
CA GLY A 700 31.13 36.21 -1.00
C GLY A 700 30.01 35.36 -0.38
N ALA A 701 30.25 34.62 0.72
CA ALA A 701 29.31 33.61 1.20
C ALA A 701 27.94 34.20 1.60
N VAL A 702 27.93 35.33 2.30
CA VAL A 702 26.67 35.99 2.70
C VAL A 702 25.92 36.52 1.48
N ARG A 703 26.62 37.15 0.52
CA ARG A 703 26.02 37.62 -0.74
C ARG A 703 25.37 36.47 -1.52
N ALA A 704 26.04 35.32 -1.60
CA ALA A 704 25.50 34.12 -2.23
C ALA A 704 24.24 33.60 -1.50
N LEU A 705 24.23 33.56 -0.16
CA LEU A 705 23.04 33.19 0.61
C LEU A 705 21.87 34.13 0.34
N VAL A 706 22.08 35.44 0.47
CA VAL A 706 20.98 36.43 0.40
C VAL A 706 20.38 36.54 -1.01
N ALA A 707 21.16 36.29 -2.06
CA ALA A 707 20.68 36.36 -3.44
C ALA A 707 19.46 35.47 -3.71
N ASN A 708 19.35 34.37 -2.97
CA ASN A 708 18.24 33.41 -3.08
C ASN A 708 16.93 33.91 -2.43
N PHE A 709 16.99 34.91 -1.54
CA PHE A 709 15.81 35.52 -0.92
C PHE A 709 15.14 36.58 -1.81
N ALA A 710 15.67 36.83 -3.01
CA ALA A 710 14.96 37.57 -4.04
C ALA A 710 13.63 36.89 -4.43
N ASP A 711 13.53 35.57 -4.23
CA ASP A 711 12.27 34.85 -4.23
C ASP A 711 11.61 34.91 -2.84
N ARG A 712 10.40 35.49 -2.77
CA ARG A 712 9.60 35.58 -1.53
C ARG A 712 9.21 34.21 -0.99
N ARG A 713 9.19 33.17 -1.81
CA ARG A 713 8.85 31.79 -1.41
C ARG A 713 10.01 31.11 -0.70
N VAL A 714 11.25 31.59 -0.84
CA VAL A 714 12.42 31.04 -0.14
C VAL A 714 12.45 31.59 1.28
N GLY A 715 12.37 30.70 2.26
CA GLY A 715 12.38 31.03 3.68
C GLY A 715 13.70 30.71 4.37
N ALA A 716 14.48 29.76 3.83
CA ALA A 716 15.82 29.45 4.31
C ALA A 716 16.76 29.02 3.17
N VAL A 717 18.06 29.22 3.39
CA VAL A 717 19.12 28.88 2.44
C VAL A 717 20.26 28.19 3.20
N SER A 718 20.62 26.98 2.81
CA SER A 718 21.80 26.27 3.33
C SER A 718 22.99 26.52 2.42
N GLY A 719 24.14 26.85 3.00
CA GLY A 719 25.42 26.87 2.27
C GLY A 719 26.10 25.50 2.24
N GLU A 720 27.32 25.47 1.73
CA GLU A 720 28.17 24.28 1.60
C GLU A 720 29.32 24.29 2.62
N LEU A 721 29.47 23.17 3.35
CA LEU A 721 30.63 22.93 4.22
C LEU A 721 31.76 22.28 3.41
N MET A 722 32.92 22.94 3.39
CA MET A 722 34.13 22.53 2.71
C MET A 722 35.16 22.05 3.75
N LEU A 723 35.50 20.76 3.72
CA LEU A 723 36.52 20.19 4.61
C LEU A 723 37.92 20.32 3.98
N ARG A 724 38.82 21.06 4.64
CA ARG A 724 40.24 21.16 4.24
C ARG A 724 41.07 20.11 5.00
N ALA A 725 41.82 19.30 4.26
CA ALA A 725 42.79 18.37 4.84
C ALA A 725 44.01 19.15 5.36
N HIS A 726 44.57 18.73 6.50
CA HIS A 726 45.89 19.19 6.93
C HIS A 726 46.97 18.66 5.97
N HIS A 727 48.09 19.39 5.83
CA HIS A 727 49.22 18.99 5.00
C HIS A 727 49.85 17.63 5.39
N ASP A 728 49.55 17.09 6.58
CA ASP A 728 49.94 15.73 7.02
C ASP A 728 48.78 14.70 7.00
N ALA A 729 47.58 15.11 6.60
CA ALA A 729 46.38 14.26 6.54
C ALA A 729 46.10 13.84 5.09
N ALA A 730 47.06 13.16 4.45
CA ALA A 730 46.89 12.53 3.14
C ALA A 730 45.91 11.33 3.12
N ALA A 731 45.01 11.22 4.10
CA ALA A 731 44.23 10.02 4.36
C ALA A 731 42.77 10.30 4.79
N ALA A 732 42.11 11.29 4.17
CA ALA A 732 40.65 11.23 4.10
C ALA A 732 40.29 10.07 3.16
N GLY A 733 40.18 8.86 3.72
CA GLY A 733 39.98 7.62 2.97
C GLY A 733 38.84 7.74 1.95
N HIS A 734 39.05 7.18 0.76
CA HIS A 734 38.17 7.27 -0.41
C HIS A 734 36.65 7.13 -0.11
N GLY A 735 36.26 6.32 0.89
CA GLY A 735 34.86 6.16 1.32
C GLY A 735 34.21 7.40 1.92
N THR A 736 34.94 8.24 2.66
CA THR A 736 34.39 9.48 3.26
C THR A 736 34.17 10.54 2.19
N ALA A 737 35.10 10.69 1.24
CA ALA A 737 34.94 11.58 0.10
C ALA A 737 33.78 11.16 -0.81
N PHE A 738 33.57 9.86 -1.01
CA PHE A 738 32.42 9.32 -1.72
C PHE A 738 31.09 9.66 -1.01
N TYR A 739 31.00 9.41 0.30
CA TYR A 739 29.81 9.73 1.09
C TYR A 739 29.47 11.23 1.06
N TRP A 740 30.46 12.11 1.09
CA TRP A 740 30.26 13.55 0.99
C TRP A 740 29.72 13.98 -0.38
N ARG A 741 30.27 13.43 -1.48
CA ARG A 741 29.75 13.67 -2.84
C ARG A 741 28.31 13.16 -2.98
N TYR A 742 28.02 12.02 -2.36
CA TYR A 742 26.70 11.40 -2.33
C TYR A 742 25.67 12.27 -1.59
N GLU A 743 25.99 12.73 -0.38
CA GLU A 743 25.11 13.63 0.40
C GLU A 743 24.90 14.99 -0.30
N LYS A 744 25.95 15.53 -0.92
CA LYS A 744 25.86 16.77 -1.71
C LYS A 744 24.91 16.63 -2.89
N LEU A 745 25.02 15.53 -3.66
CA LEU A 745 24.15 15.26 -4.79
C LEU A 745 22.68 15.27 -4.37
N ILE A 746 22.35 14.56 -3.29
CA ILE A 746 20.98 14.47 -2.77
C ILE A 746 20.45 15.84 -2.38
N ARG A 747 21.24 16.65 -1.65
CA ARG A 747 20.80 18.02 -1.26
C ARG A 747 20.58 18.92 -2.47
N LEU A 748 21.43 18.83 -3.49
CA LEU A 748 21.26 19.58 -4.73
C LEU A 748 19.98 19.17 -5.47
N THR A 749 19.71 17.88 -5.60
CA THR A 749 18.51 17.39 -6.30
C THR A 749 17.24 17.68 -5.50
N GLU A 750 17.24 17.50 -4.19
CA GLU A 750 16.13 17.88 -3.31
C GLU A 750 15.79 19.37 -3.40
N SER A 751 16.81 20.24 -3.36
CA SER A 751 16.64 21.69 -3.52
C SER A 751 16.03 22.06 -4.88
N ARG A 752 16.38 21.33 -5.95
CA ARG A 752 15.84 21.55 -7.29
C ARG A 752 14.39 21.11 -7.41
N VAL A 753 14.04 19.96 -6.82
CA VAL A 753 12.65 19.44 -6.83
C VAL A 753 11.74 20.31 -5.99
N ASP A 754 12.14 20.62 -4.76
CA ASP A 754 11.37 21.51 -3.89
C ASP A 754 12.28 22.17 -2.84
N SER A 755 12.74 21.39 -1.85
CA SER A 755 13.48 21.88 -0.70
C SER A 755 14.36 20.79 -0.08
N THR A 756 15.48 21.16 0.55
CA THR A 756 16.32 20.21 1.30
C THR A 756 15.74 19.88 2.67
N VAL A 757 15.99 18.65 3.15
CA VAL A 757 15.54 18.18 4.48
C VAL A 757 16.53 18.61 5.58
N GLY A 758 16.62 19.93 5.76
CA GLY A 758 17.52 20.58 6.71
C GLY A 758 18.69 21.31 6.06
N ALA A 759 19.44 22.06 6.87
CA ALA A 759 20.61 22.82 6.45
C ALA A 759 21.91 22.17 6.98
N THR A 760 23.05 22.79 6.71
CA THR A 760 24.29 22.52 7.44
C THR A 760 24.43 23.52 8.58
N GLY A 761 24.63 23.05 9.80
CA GLY A 761 24.89 23.92 10.96
C GLY A 761 26.16 24.79 10.84
N ALA A 762 26.99 24.56 9.83
CA ALA A 762 28.16 25.39 9.54
C ALA A 762 27.80 26.76 8.93
N ILE A 763 26.76 26.81 8.08
CA ILE A 763 26.36 28.04 7.38
C ILE A 763 24.94 27.88 6.82
N TYR A 764 23.99 28.64 7.37
CA TYR A 764 22.66 28.78 6.78
C TYR A 764 22.00 30.10 7.16
N ALA A 765 21.06 30.54 6.35
CA ALA A 765 20.31 31.78 6.55
C ALA A 765 18.80 31.52 6.56
N ILE A 766 18.05 32.34 7.28
CA ILE A 766 16.58 32.34 7.30
C ILE A 766 16.02 33.76 7.20
N ARG A 767 14.77 33.90 6.76
CA ARG A 767 14.00 35.12 7.03
C ARG A 767 13.72 35.19 8.53
N ARG A 768 14.07 36.31 9.17
CA ARG A 768 13.89 36.49 10.62
C ARG A 768 12.43 36.30 11.06
N GLU A 769 11.48 36.81 10.27
CA GLU A 769 10.03 36.70 10.51
C GLU A 769 9.48 35.26 10.51
N LEU A 770 10.24 34.31 9.97
CA LEU A 770 9.84 32.91 9.91
C LEU A 770 10.40 32.08 11.07
N PHE A 771 11.24 32.68 11.92
CA PHE A 771 11.79 32.02 13.09
C PHE A 771 10.69 31.67 14.11
N GLU A 772 10.69 30.41 14.55
CA GLU A 772 9.88 29.93 15.67
C GLU A 772 10.84 29.49 16.80
N PRO A 773 10.58 29.87 18.07
CA PRO A 773 11.39 29.43 19.20
C PRO A 773 11.58 27.91 19.23
N VAL A 774 12.83 27.50 19.43
CA VAL A 774 13.27 26.11 19.43
C VAL A 774 13.28 25.57 20.86
N PRO A 775 12.73 24.38 21.15
CA PRO A 775 12.81 23.80 22.49
C PRO A 775 14.25 23.73 23.00
N ALA A 776 14.46 24.05 24.28
CA ALA A 776 15.80 24.19 24.85
C ALA A 776 16.65 22.91 24.70
N ASP A 777 16.01 21.74 24.70
CA ASP A 777 16.66 20.43 24.59
C ASP A 777 16.98 19.98 23.15
N THR A 778 16.79 20.84 22.15
CA THR A 778 16.98 20.49 20.73
C THR A 778 18.44 20.26 20.37
N ILE A 779 18.71 19.11 19.75
CA ILE A 779 20.07 18.75 19.28
C ILE A 779 20.34 19.28 17.85
N LEU A 780 19.34 19.23 16.96
CA LEU A 780 19.47 19.62 15.55
C LEU A 780 18.67 20.89 15.23
N ASP A 781 19.11 22.04 15.76
CA ASP A 781 18.49 23.33 15.44
C ASP A 781 18.56 23.65 13.93
N ASP A 782 19.67 23.26 13.29
CA ASP A 782 19.96 23.44 11.86
C ASP A 782 19.12 22.55 10.92
N VAL A 783 18.37 21.59 11.48
CA VAL A 783 17.38 20.79 10.73
C VAL A 783 15.97 21.20 11.13
N LEU A 784 15.73 21.42 12.42
CA LEU A 784 14.40 21.76 12.94
C LEU A 784 13.91 23.12 12.41
N ILE A 785 14.75 24.15 12.45
CA ILE A 785 14.36 25.51 12.03
C ILE A 785 13.96 25.50 10.54
N PRO A 786 14.78 24.98 9.59
CA PRO A 786 14.36 24.90 8.20
C PRO A 786 13.10 24.05 7.96
N LEU A 787 12.92 22.93 8.67
CA LEU A 787 11.72 22.10 8.49
C LEU A 787 10.44 22.79 8.97
N ARG A 788 10.50 23.60 10.05
CA ARG A 788 9.34 24.42 10.47
C ARG A 788 9.02 25.51 9.45
N ILE A 789 10.04 26.09 8.81
CA ILE A 789 9.87 27.02 7.68
C ILE A 789 9.16 26.34 6.50
N VAL A 790 9.53 25.09 6.18
CA VAL A 790 8.82 24.26 5.19
C VAL A 790 7.37 24.03 5.58
N ARG A 791 7.09 23.72 6.85
CA ARG A 791 5.73 23.53 7.38
C ARG A 791 4.86 24.77 7.18
N ARG A 792 5.44 25.97 7.21
CA ARG A 792 4.76 27.25 6.92
C ARG A 792 4.60 27.56 5.43
N GLY A 793 4.99 26.65 4.54
CA GLY A 793 4.83 26.81 3.09
C GLY A 793 6.04 27.38 2.36
N TYR A 794 7.15 27.71 3.04
CA TYR A 794 8.34 28.32 2.43
C TYR A 794 9.43 27.31 2.06
N ARG A 795 10.17 27.57 0.99
CA ARG A 795 11.22 26.68 0.49
C ARG A 795 12.53 26.81 1.26
N VAL A 796 13.27 25.71 1.31
CA VAL A 796 14.64 25.62 1.84
C VAL A 796 15.56 25.21 0.72
N VAL A 797 16.42 26.12 0.27
CA VAL A 797 17.28 25.88 -0.92
C VAL A 797 18.74 25.68 -0.52
N PHE A 798 19.49 24.97 -1.35
CA PHE A 798 20.91 24.72 -1.16
C PHE A 798 21.75 25.53 -2.17
N GLU A 799 22.66 26.35 -1.64
CA GLU A 799 23.50 27.28 -2.41
C GLU A 799 24.99 26.85 -2.32
N PRO A 800 25.53 26.18 -3.35
CA PRO A 800 26.92 25.70 -3.35
C PRO A 800 27.99 26.81 -3.45
N GLU A 801 27.61 28.04 -3.81
CA GLU A 801 28.53 29.19 -3.81
C GLU A 801 28.70 29.79 -2.40
N ALA A 802 27.77 29.53 -1.48
CA ALA A 802 27.85 29.97 -0.09
C ALA A 802 28.72 29.02 0.74
N ARG A 803 30.04 29.18 0.67
CA ARG A 803 31.01 28.21 1.23
C ARG A 803 31.49 28.59 2.65
N ALA A 804 31.50 27.60 3.54
CA ALA A 804 32.17 27.66 4.83
C ALA A 804 33.25 26.58 4.91
N TYR A 805 34.43 26.92 5.43
CA TYR A 805 35.58 26.02 5.54
C TYR A 805 35.78 25.55 6.98
N ASP A 806 36.10 24.27 7.14
CA ASP A 806 36.47 23.66 8.42
C ASP A 806 37.64 22.68 8.23
N HIS A 807 38.36 22.40 9.31
CA HIS A 807 39.51 21.50 9.35
C HIS A 807 39.10 20.09 9.78
N THR A 808 39.64 19.06 9.14
CA THR A 808 39.47 17.66 9.53
C THR A 808 40.39 17.31 10.71
N SER A 809 40.10 17.81 11.91
CA SER A 809 40.88 17.50 13.11
C SER A 809 40.02 16.78 14.15
N THR A 810 39.75 15.50 13.92
CA THR A 810 39.12 14.64 14.93
C THR A 810 39.64 13.22 14.82
N THR A 811 39.95 12.60 15.95
CA THR A 811 40.17 11.16 16.01
C THR A 811 38.90 10.41 15.58
N ALA A 812 39.02 9.16 15.11
CA ALA A 812 37.87 8.37 14.68
C ALA A 812 36.79 8.25 15.76
N GLY A 813 37.18 8.22 17.05
CA GLY A 813 36.26 8.20 18.19
C GLY A 813 35.47 9.50 18.36
N GLN A 814 36.11 10.67 18.17
CA GLN A 814 35.43 11.96 18.22
C GLN A 814 34.46 12.13 17.04
N GLU A 815 34.84 11.65 15.85
CA GLU A 815 33.95 11.66 14.69
C GLU A 815 32.72 10.75 14.89
N LEU A 816 32.92 9.56 15.46
CA LEU A 816 31.84 8.66 15.84
C LEU A 816 30.92 9.30 16.89
N ALA A 817 31.48 9.93 17.93
CA ALA A 817 30.71 10.60 18.97
C ALA A 817 29.87 11.75 18.42
N ARG A 818 30.44 12.55 17.50
CA ARG A 818 29.75 13.62 16.77
C ARG A 818 28.60 13.08 15.92
N ARG A 819 28.85 12.06 15.10
CA ARG A 819 27.81 11.43 14.27
C ARG A 819 26.71 10.80 15.11
N ALA A 820 27.05 10.09 16.17
CA ALA A 820 26.08 9.51 17.09
C ALA A 820 25.20 10.59 17.74
N ARG A 821 25.76 11.76 18.08
CA ARG A 821 24.98 12.92 18.56
C ARG A 821 24.02 13.43 17.48
N THR A 822 24.48 13.64 16.25
CA THR A 822 23.63 14.08 15.14
C THR A 822 22.49 13.09 14.87
N ILE A 823 22.77 11.78 14.90
CA ILE A 823 21.76 10.74 14.69
C ILE A 823 20.77 10.67 15.86
N ALA A 824 21.23 10.79 17.11
CA ALA A 824 20.35 10.91 18.28
C ALA A 824 19.40 12.11 18.14
N GLY A 825 19.91 13.24 17.65
CA GLY A 825 19.10 14.41 17.34
C GLY A 825 18.11 14.18 16.19
N THR A 826 18.43 13.33 15.22
CA THR A 826 17.48 12.94 14.15
C THR A 826 16.35 12.07 14.71
N PHE A 827 16.65 11.13 15.61
CA PHE A 827 15.61 10.39 16.34
C PHE A 827 14.72 11.32 17.19
N GLN A 828 15.33 12.27 17.91
CA GLN A 828 14.60 13.28 18.69
C GLN A 828 13.66 14.11 17.81
N LEU A 829 14.14 14.52 16.62
CA LEU A 829 13.35 15.28 15.65
C LEU A 829 12.11 14.51 15.19
N PHE A 830 12.25 13.25 14.76
CA PHE A 830 11.11 12.43 14.35
C PHE A 830 10.14 12.10 15.49
N ALA A 831 10.65 11.95 16.72
CA ALA A 831 9.79 11.74 17.89
C ALA A 831 8.98 12.99 18.23
N ARG A 832 9.57 14.18 18.05
CA ARG A 832 8.96 15.47 18.40
C ARG A 832 8.01 15.99 17.33
N GLU A 833 8.48 16.07 16.09
CA GLU A 833 7.77 16.68 14.97
C GLU A 833 6.94 15.62 14.23
N ARG A 834 5.87 15.14 14.87
CA ARG A 834 5.04 14.02 14.37
C ARG A 834 4.48 14.22 12.96
N TRP A 835 4.32 15.47 12.52
CA TRP A 835 3.85 15.78 11.18
C TRP A 835 4.82 15.31 10.08
N LEU A 836 6.10 15.10 10.40
CA LEU A 836 7.10 14.59 9.46
C LEU A 836 6.74 13.21 8.90
N HIS A 837 5.98 12.41 9.65
CA HIS A 837 5.55 11.06 9.27
C HIS A 837 4.30 11.03 8.39
N ASN A 838 3.57 12.15 8.27
CA ASN A 838 2.28 12.18 7.58
C ASN A 838 2.45 12.74 6.16
N PRO A 839 2.17 11.95 5.09
CA PRO A 839 2.35 12.38 3.71
C PRO A 839 1.42 13.52 3.29
N LEU A 840 0.27 13.66 3.94
CA LEU A 840 -0.71 14.72 3.65
C LEU A 840 -0.33 16.05 4.32
N ARG A 841 0.50 16.03 5.36
CA ARG A 841 0.91 17.23 6.12
C ARG A 841 2.34 17.66 5.83
N ASN A 842 3.19 16.75 5.36
CA ASN A 842 4.57 17.04 5.01
C ASN A 842 4.74 16.98 3.49
N ARG A 843 4.80 18.14 2.82
CA ARG A 843 5.06 18.17 1.37
C ARG A 843 6.42 17.58 0.97
N LEU A 844 7.35 17.49 1.91
CA LEU A 844 8.67 16.87 1.72
C LEU A 844 8.70 15.45 2.29
N TRP A 845 7.54 14.78 2.43
CA TRP A 845 7.45 13.49 3.09
C TRP A 845 8.38 12.45 2.46
N LEU A 846 8.38 12.35 1.13
CA LEU A 846 9.25 11.40 0.43
C LEU A 846 10.73 11.69 0.72
N GLN A 847 11.15 12.96 0.62
CA GLN A 847 12.53 13.33 0.93
C GLN A 847 12.86 13.07 2.40
N THR A 848 11.95 13.39 3.31
CA THR A 848 12.14 13.26 4.76
C THR A 848 12.29 11.80 5.16
N ILE A 849 11.37 10.94 4.72
CA ILE A 849 11.39 9.51 5.03
C ILE A 849 12.58 8.84 4.34
N SER A 850 12.86 9.12 3.07
CA SER A 850 13.93 8.43 2.34
C SER A 850 15.34 8.91 2.72
N HIS A 851 15.53 10.22 2.90
CA HIS A 851 16.85 10.80 3.21
C HIS A 851 17.20 10.71 4.70
N LYS A 852 16.22 10.78 5.61
CA LYS A 852 16.46 10.73 7.06
C LYS A 852 15.84 9.49 7.72
N GLY A 853 14.55 9.23 7.50
CA GLY A 853 13.80 8.19 8.19
C GLY A 853 14.37 6.77 7.99
N LEU A 854 14.41 6.28 6.76
CA LEU A 854 14.90 4.95 6.42
C LEU A 854 16.39 4.75 6.76
N ARG A 855 17.19 5.83 6.77
CA ARG A 855 18.59 5.78 7.22
C ARG A 855 18.71 5.40 8.70
N LEU A 856 17.72 5.72 9.53
CA LEU A 856 17.66 5.30 10.93
C LEU A 856 17.37 3.79 11.08
N MET A 857 16.74 3.18 10.07
CA MET A 857 16.44 1.74 10.05
C MET A 857 17.56 0.88 9.48
N LEU A 858 18.58 1.47 8.86
CA LEU A 858 19.66 0.73 8.19
C LEU A 858 20.29 -0.37 9.06
N PRO A 859 20.59 -0.19 10.36
CA PRO A 859 21.12 -1.27 11.18
C PRO A 859 20.16 -2.46 11.28
N ALA A 860 18.87 -2.20 11.50
CA ALA A 860 17.85 -3.25 11.60
C ALA A 860 17.65 -3.97 10.26
N LEU A 861 17.66 -3.24 9.15
CA LEU A 861 17.55 -3.81 7.80
C LEU A 861 18.76 -4.69 7.46
N HIS A 862 19.98 -4.28 7.82
CA HIS A 862 21.19 -5.09 7.64
C HIS A 862 21.15 -6.39 8.46
N VAL A 863 20.69 -6.31 9.72
CA VAL A 863 20.54 -7.49 10.58
C VAL A 863 19.47 -8.43 10.03
N LEU A 864 18.31 -7.89 9.64
CA LEU A 864 17.22 -8.67 9.05
C LEU A 864 17.66 -9.34 7.75
N PHE A 865 18.35 -8.60 6.88
CA PHE A 865 18.88 -9.12 5.62
C PHE A 865 19.86 -10.26 5.87
N PHE A 866 20.81 -10.10 6.79
CA PHE A 866 21.75 -11.16 7.16
C PHE A 866 21.06 -12.38 7.78
N ALA A 867 20.16 -12.18 8.75
CA ALA A 867 19.45 -13.26 9.43
C ALA A 867 18.57 -14.06 8.46
N ALA A 868 17.85 -13.38 7.56
CA ALA A 868 17.05 -14.03 6.53
C ALA A 868 17.94 -14.81 5.56
N ASN A 869 19.09 -14.26 5.15
CA ASN A 869 20.03 -14.93 4.26
C ASN A 869 20.67 -16.18 4.91
N VAL A 870 21.01 -16.12 6.21
CA VAL A 870 21.47 -17.28 6.99
C VAL A 870 20.38 -18.36 7.08
N ALA A 871 19.13 -17.97 7.34
CA ALA A 871 18.01 -18.91 7.41
C ALA A 871 17.72 -19.62 6.07
N LEU A 872 18.05 -18.96 4.96
CA LEU A 872 17.87 -19.49 3.60
C LEU A 872 19.11 -20.12 2.99
N VAL A 873 20.22 -20.25 3.74
CA VAL A 873 21.54 -20.67 3.21
C VAL A 873 21.50 -22.04 2.50
N GLN A 874 20.55 -22.90 2.85
CA GLN A 874 20.38 -24.22 2.24
C GLN A 874 19.83 -24.15 0.80
N LEU A 875 19.35 -22.99 0.34
CA LEU A 875 18.84 -22.75 -0.99
C LEU A 875 19.93 -22.13 -1.90
N ALA A 876 20.11 -22.69 -3.08
CA ALA A 876 21.26 -22.46 -3.96
C ALA A 876 21.63 -20.99 -4.30
N PRO A 877 20.72 -20.00 -4.47
CA PRO A 877 21.15 -18.63 -4.71
C PRO A 877 21.60 -17.91 -3.42
N TYR A 878 21.05 -18.27 -2.27
CA TYR A 878 21.27 -17.56 -1.01
C TYR A 878 22.63 -17.87 -0.38
N CYS A 879 23.19 -19.06 -0.63
CA CYS A 879 24.55 -19.38 -0.16
C CYS A 879 25.61 -18.45 -0.78
N TRP A 880 25.53 -18.16 -2.08
CA TRP A 880 26.42 -17.22 -2.76
C TRP A 880 26.21 -15.78 -2.28
N MET A 881 24.96 -15.38 -2.07
CA MET A 881 24.64 -14.06 -1.52
C MET A 881 25.14 -13.91 -0.09
N LEU A 882 25.06 -14.95 0.73
CA LEU A 882 25.59 -14.97 2.09
C LEU A 882 27.12 -14.89 2.11
N ALA A 883 27.80 -15.56 1.18
CA ALA A 883 29.24 -15.44 1.02
C ALA A 883 29.65 -14.00 0.66
N ALA A 884 28.95 -13.38 -0.30
CA ALA A 884 29.19 -11.98 -0.68
C ALA A 884 28.92 -11.01 0.48
N GLN A 885 27.83 -11.21 1.22
CA GLN A 885 27.47 -10.40 2.38
C GLN A 885 28.48 -10.57 3.53
N SER A 886 28.97 -11.78 3.77
CA SER A 886 30.00 -12.07 4.78
C SER A 886 31.33 -11.41 4.42
N ALA A 887 31.72 -11.47 3.13
CA ALA A 887 32.89 -10.76 2.63
C ALA A 887 32.79 -9.24 2.81
N PHE A 888 31.61 -8.66 2.62
CA PHE A 888 31.35 -7.23 2.88
C PHE A 888 31.59 -6.87 4.35
N TYR A 889 31.05 -7.63 5.30
CA TYR A 889 31.26 -7.36 6.74
C TYR A 889 32.71 -7.63 7.17
N ALA A 890 33.36 -8.68 6.64
CA ALA A 890 34.78 -8.94 6.88
C ALA A 890 35.66 -7.79 6.37
N ALA A 891 35.38 -7.27 5.18
CA ALA A 891 36.07 -6.09 4.65
C ALA A 891 35.88 -4.85 5.55
N ALA A 892 34.68 -4.67 6.13
CA ALA A 892 34.43 -3.58 7.08
C ALA A 892 35.27 -3.71 8.38
N LEU A 893 35.40 -4.94 8.91
CA LEU A 893 36.23 -5.25 10.09
C LEU A 893 37.73 -5.05 9.83
N VAL A 894 38.22 -5.51 8.67
CA VAL A 894 39.59 -5.25 8.23
C VAL A 894 39.85 -3.74 8.09
N GLY A 895 38.83 -2.97 7.71
CA GLY A 895 38.87 -1.50 7.69
C GLY A 895 39.04 -0.88 9.09
N CYS A 896 38.48 -1.50 10.14
CA CYS A 896 38.62 -1.03 11.52
C CYS A 896 40.05 -1.20 12.08
N GLY A 897 40.78 -2.22 11.62
CA GLY A 897 42.12 -2.56 12.14
C GLY A 897 43.30 -1.83 11.47
N ARG A 898 43.07 -1.09 10.37
CA ARG A 898 44.15 -0.45 9.60
C ARG A 898 44.41 0.99 10.05
N ARG A 899 45.70 1.33 10.24
CA ARG A 899 46.15 2.70 10.55
C ARG A 899 45.92 3.65 9.36
N PRO A 900 45.67 4.95 9.59
CA PRO A 900 45.35 5.94 8.55
C PRO A 900 46.39 6.11 7.42
N ALA A 901 47.63 5.65 7.61
CA ALA A 901 48.73 5.92 6.69
C ALA A 901 48.80 5.04 5.41
N GLN A 902 47.90 4.07 5.22
CA GLN A 902 47.94 3.16 4.06
C GLN A 902 46.86 3.48 3.03
N ARG A 903 47.25 3.57 1.74
CA ARG A 903 46.35 3.76 0.59
C ARG A 903 45.17 2.78 0.67
N HIS A 904 44.00 3.28 1.04
CA HIS A 904 42.83 2.44 1.22
C HIS A 904 42.27 1.98 -0.13
N LEU A 905 42.33 0.67 -0.40
CA LEU A 905 41.57 0.04 -1.48
C LEU A 905 40.07 0.29 -1.28
N ARG A 906 39.35 0.63 -2.36
CA ARG A 906 37.90 0.94 -2.33
C ARG A 906 37.07 -0.20 -1.72
N ILE A 907 37.51 -1.44 -1.91
CA ILE A 907 36.86 -2.66 -1.44
C ILE A 907 36.79 -2.77 0.09
N VAL A 908 37.64 -2.05 0.83
CA VAL A 908 37.67 -2.03 2.31
C VAL A 908 37.06 -0.75 2.87
N SER A 909 37.30 0.39 2.23
CA SER A 909 36.90 1.71 2.76
C SER A 909 35.40 1.99 2.69
N VAL A 910 34.69 1.51 1.66
CA VAL A 910 33.24 1.72 1.53
C VAL A 910 32.45 0.87 2.54
N PRO A 911 32.68 -0.46 2.67
CA PRO A 911 32.00 -1.27 3.68
C PRO A 911 32.25 -0.75 5.10
N HIS A 912 33.50 -0.36 5.41
CA HIS A 912 33.85 0.23 6.70
C HIS A 912 33.02 1.49 7.00
N THR A 913 32.87 2.40 6.03
CA THR A 913 32.11 3.65 6.22
C THR A 913 30.62 3.37 6.45
N ILE A 914 30.03 2.41 5.72
CA ILE A 914 28.62 2.02 5.88
C ILE A 914 28.39 1.41 7.27
N CYS A 915 29.23 0.45 7.68
CA CYS A 915 29.11 -0.18 9.00
C CYS A 915 29.35 0.80 10.15
N LEU A 916 30.30 1.73 10.01
CA LEU A 916 30.55 2.79 10.99
C LEU A 916 29.32 3.70 11.17
N LEU A 917 28.64 4.05 10.08
CA LEU A 917 27.39 4.82 10.13
C LEU A 917 26.27 4.02 10.82
N SER A 918 26.11 2.74 10.49
CA SER A 918 25.14 1.86 11.16
C SER A 918 25.43 1.73 12.66
N TRP A 919 26.70 1.61 13.05
CA TRP A 919 27.12 1.59 14.45
C TRP A 919 26.83 2.93 15.16
N ALA A 920 27.11 4.06 14.51
CA ALA A 920 26.76 5.38 15.00
C ALA A 920 25.24 5.53 15.21
N THR A 921 24.42 4.92 14.34
CA THR A 921 22.96 4.90 14.48
C THR A 921 22.50 4.12 15.70
N ILE A 922 23.11 2.95 15.98
CA ILE A 922 22.81 2.15 17.19
C ILE A 922 23.16 2.96 18.45
N ILE A 923 24.35 3.55 18.50
CA ILE A 923 24.78 4.38 19.63
C ILE A 923 23.86 5.60 19.78
N GLY A 924 23.50 6.27 18.67
CA GLY A 924 22.60 7.42 18.66
C GLY A 924 21.20 7.08 19.16
N PHE A 925 20.66 5.93 18.78
CA PHE A 925 19.38 5.43 19.27
C PHE A 925 19.41 5.17 20.78
N ALA A 926 20.43 4.44 21.26
CA ALA A 926 20.61 4.17 22.68
C ALA A 926 20.69 5.47 23.49
N ARG A 927 21.47 6.45 23.02
CA ARG A 927 21.62 7.79 23.62
C ARG A 927 20.33 8.60 23.66
N MET A 928 19.50 8.52 22.62
CA MET A 928 18.18 9.19 22.60
C MET A 928 17.25 8.59 23.65
N VAL A 929 17.23 7.26 23.74
CA VAL A 929 16.38 6.50 24.66
C VAL A 929 16.75 6.74 26.11
N THR A 930 18.04 6.72 26.42
CA THR A 930 18.54 6.88 27.78
C THR A 930 18.59 8.34 28.22
N GLN A 931 18.27 9.28 27.31
CA GLN A 931 18.37 10.74 27.52
C GLN A 931 19.76 11.19 27.99
N THR A 932 20.81 10.43 27.70
CA THR A 932 22.19 10.73 28.17
C THR A 932 22.90 11.75 27.28
N GLN A 933 22.19 12.54 26.48
CA GLN A 933 22.78 13.55 25.62
C GLN A 933 22.65 14.94 26.22
N PRO A 934 23.77 15.55 26.67
CA PRO A 934 23.74 16.94 27.12
C PRO A 934 23.46 17.87 25.94
N VAL A 935 22.54 18.81 26.14
CA VAL A 935 22.18 19.84 25.15
C VAL A 935 23.36 20.77 24.88
N THR A 936 24.18 21.00 25.90
CA THR A 936 25.40 21.81 25.83
C THR A 936 26.43 21.18 24.90
N TRP A 937 26.98 21.96 23.96
CA TRP A 937 28.03 21.49 23.06
C TRP A 937 29.40 21.58 23.77
N GLU A 938 30.21 20.52 23.70
CA GLU A 938 31.57 20.54 24.22
C GLU A 938 32.55 21.14 23.20
N ARG A 939 33.61 21.79 23.69
CA ARG A 939 34.70 22.33 22.86
C ARG A 939 35.35 21.18 22.08
N ALA A 940 35.48 21.32 20.76
CA ALA A 940 36.33 20.42 19.98
C ALA A 940 37.80 20.72 20.33
N CYS A 941 38.47 19.78 21.00
CA CYS A 941 39.87 19.92 21.42
C CYS A 941 40.78 20.06 20.19
N GLY A 942 41.31 21.25 19.96
CA GLY A 942 42.46 21.47 19.08
C GLY A 942 43.74 21.18 19.87
N LEU A 943 44.73 20.58 19.21
CA LEU A 943 46.05 20.31 19.81
C LEU A 943 46.62 21.57 20.47
N ALA A 944 47.17 21.39 21.68
CA ALA A 944 47.93 22.41 22.38
C ALA A 944 49.06 22.97 21.48
N PRO A 945 49.43 24.25 21.61
CA PRO A 945 50.57 24.80 20.90
C PRO A 945 51.83 23.97 21.20
N ALA A 946 52.60 23.67 20.16
CA ALA A 946 53.89 23.02 20.31
C ALA A 946 54.77 23.83 21.26
N ALA A 947 55.34 23.15 22.26
CA ALA A 947 56.37 23.72 23.12
C ALA A 947 57.51 24.30 22.27
N PRO A 948 58.13 25.42 22.68
CA PRO A 948 59.17 26.06 21.88
C PRO A 948 60.31 25.09 21.62
N LEU A 949 60.73 25.04 20.35
CA LEU A 949 61.85 24.24 19.83
C LEU A 949 63.11 24.45 20.68
N ASN A 950 63.46 23.44 21.48
CA ASN A 950 64.79 23.35 22.07
C ASN A 950 65.79 23.01 20.95
N GLN A 951 66.83 23.83 20.87
CA GLN A 951 67.96 23.74 19.95
C GLN A 951 68.65 22.36 20.02
N PRO A 952 69.28 21.89 18.92
CA PRO A 952 70.00 20.63 18.92
C PRO A 952 71.26 20.73 19.77
N ARG A 953 71.36 19.89 20.81
CA ARG A 953 72.62 19.68 21.54
C ARG A 953 73.60 18.95 20.63
N GLY A 954 74.68 19.66 20.28
CA GLY A 954 75.87 19.07 19.70
C GLY A 954 76.63 18.18 20.69
N PHE A 955 77.27 17.16 20.13
CA PHE A 955 78.28 16.33 20.79
C PHE A 955 79.47 17.19 21.26
N ALA A 956 79.92 16.99 22.49
CA ALA A 956 81.31 17.26 22.91
C ALA A 956 81.71 16.31 24.04
N LEU A 957 82.93 15.77 23.88
CA LEU A 957 83.60 14.70 24.61
C LEU A 957 83.96 15.04 26.08
N PRO A 958 84.23 14.04 26.93
CA PRO A 958 84.83 14.23 28.25
C PRO A 958 86.34 13.88 28.25
N MET A 959 87.19 14.79 28.75
CA MET A 959 88.56 14.61 29.27
C MET A 959 88.91 15.96 29.97
N ASP A 960 89.64 16.10 31.08
CA ASP A 960 90.27 15.21 32.06
C ASP A 960 90.83 16.06 33.22
N GLY A 961 91.03 15.42 34.38
CA GLY A 961 92.10 15.74 35.35
C GLY A 961 91.63 16.09 36.78
N ASN A 962 92.21 15.60 37.86
CA ASN A 962 93.16 14.49 38.16
C ASN A 962 93.20 14.33 39.71
N ASP A 963 93.75 13.20 40.17
CA ASP A 963 94.24 12.84 41.54
C ASP A 963 93.23 12.23 42.55
N GLY A 964 93.42 11.07 43.18
CA GLY A 964 94.50 10.06 43.13
C GLY A 964 94.38 8.98 44.25
N GLY A 965 94.67 7.71 43.92
CA GLY A 965 95.08 6.57 44.79
C GLY A 965 93.99 5.74 45.52
N ARG A 966 94.11 4.41 45.76
CA ARG A 966 95.04 3.32 45.40
C ARG A 966 94.47 1.96 45.93
N ALA A 967 94.89 0.84 45.31
CA ALA A 967 94.91 -0.58 45.80
C ALA A 967 93.54 -1.25 46.08
N ASN A 968 93.19 -2.42 45.54
CA ASN A 968 93.92 -3.67 45.28
C ASN A 968 93.38 -4.42 44.06
#